data_AF-A0A3M7NG28-F1
#
_entry.id   AF-A0A3M7NG28-F1
#
_cell.length_a   1.000
_cell.length_b   1.000
_cell.length_c   1.000
_cell.angle_alpha   90.00
_cell.angle_beta   90.00
_cell.angle_gamma   90.00
#
_symmetry.space_group_name_H-M   'P 1'
#
loop_
_entity.id
_entity.type
_entity.pdbx_description
1 polymer ?
#
loop_
_entity_poly.entity_id
_entity_poly.type
_entity_poly.pdbx_seq_one_letter_code
_entity_poly.pdbx_strand_id
1 'polypeptide(L)'
;MLGAALNLIFDCGTTELPELGIDSLSLRPPPLLDRLAAAAARCKVNLRTQKRLAASVVGCGERKIWLDPNEVNEISNANSRQTIRKLVADGLIIRKPVAMHSRARARALNQARRIGRHRGYGKRKGTKDARMPSQVLWMRRLRVLRRLLVKYRSAGKIDKYLYHELYQLSKGNTFKHKRALVEHIHKAKAEKQRERVLKEEMDAKRAKTKAAPPTPEFLLPKERAPPARPVPLELPRYSPNPPPAPLSEERMRQLRQNICGLKRPSDVSDALFGHFNVRVQTNVPLEEFVPQGQFEQRPFLFDSDLASILKELDVENEDAFREVLRMPPLEGRTKPRLAFSRNFFAALEDLSRYWDDSKDEYFEIEVEAPELGNREANETEGNGDDDASAHETNDAPAHETQSTAEPGSNHSSSFKRPGHTQLAPSGDAPADNKTTPARRQMYRGHRLGNSAQTPQQTRVSTARNFAKMFSHRFNCRDYDPGPREKLKIKDILLPPPATMYTFNISRVPSDRNLAKARLLEGPLLSVYCRHEVIWKERTREMLVAEGRPHSEFGDFVGEEFDFMRELGGLLVLAVQRAREDKGGKDEHWKQETADWWWSHKPRWGGGSTKWGQLPSEIFEDEDPSWSPAERELQRVKREKEERDKDLERQKLKQSDAQAASTSAAAATPTITSSANPESGGSATSSRESTEKPAKKRTRLGLPDRMMSRIPAITPMSTLGNKAWGDETAAAAPEFRDGKRLAAVSASKKRSHNDWQVVRPNTNPWDSKVIYKSIGRPDGQFDHVFQIGFVGHHLILNKMSVSKRYLHWLDKGTLPLAKGKGKEDDEEAALSEGDVEDEDVIHVQRSKWYDLFEIDQRKDFLIGIWRIMCWLNRNDVPQAEFDKMEQLRLAAD
;
A
#
# COMPACT_ATOMS: atom_id res chain seq x y z
N MET A 1 -3.27 -61.44 23.92
CA MET A 1 -2.84 -62.82 24.28
C MET A 1 -1.49 -62.71 24.98
N LEU A 2 -1.25 -63.48 26.05
CA LEU A 2 0.05 -63.72 26.74
C LEU A 2 0.90 -62.46 27.10
N GLY A 3 1.26 -62.15 28.35
CA GLY A 3 1.11 -62.81 29.66
C GLY A 3 2.35 -62.47 30.50
N ALA A 4 2.30 -61.48 31.40
CA ALA A 4 1.94 -61.60 32.83
C ALA A 4 3.20 -61.55 33.75
N ALA A 5 3.00 -61.15 35.02
CA ALA A 5 4.00 -61.06 36.12
C ALA A 5 5.09 -59.95 36.05
N LEU A 6 5.56 -59.34 37.16
CA LEU A 6 4.99 -59.15 38.51
C LEU A 6 5.72 -57.99 39.26
N ASN A 7 4.96 -57.24 40.08
CA ASN A 7 5.30 -56.40 41.26
C ASN A 7 6.65 -55.64 41.45
N LEU A 8 6.49 -54.33 41.64
CA LEU A 8 7.08 -53.46 42.70
C LEU A 8 7.62 -54.18 43.95
N ILE A 9 8.75 -53.70 44.54
CA ILE A 9 8.84 -53.19 45.94
C ILE A 9 10.26 -52.75 46.40
N PHE A 10 10.30 -51.62 47.13
CA PHE A 10 11.25 -51.14 48.17
C PHE A 10 12.66 -50.55 47.90
N ASP A 11 13.01 -49.77 48.95
CA ASP A 11 13.99 -48.70 49.14
C ASP A 11 15.26 -49.17 49.90
N CYS A 12 16.24 -48.26 50.01
CA CYS A 12 17.38 -48.15 50.94
C CYS A 12 17.91 -49.37 51.73
N GLY A 13 19.21 -49.65 51.60
CA GLY A 13 19.98 -50.49 52.54
C GLY A 13 21.50 -50.43 52.31
N THR A 14 22.29 -50.27 53.37
CA THR A 14 23.78 -50.29 53.36
C THR A 14 24.32 -51.58 53.98
N THR A 15 25.42 -52.15 53.47
CA THR A 15 26.73 -52.35 54.17
C THR A 15 27.63 -53.46 53.54
N GLU A 16 28.94 -53.36 53.81
CA GLU A 16 29.97 -54.43 53.81
C GLU A 16 30.68 -54.84 52.47
N LEU A 17 31.70 -55.69 52.62
CA LEU A 17 32.96 -55.81 51.84
C LEU A 17 33.19 -57.29 51.39
N PRO A 18 34.07 -57.63 50.42
CA PRO A 18 35.54 -57.53 50.57
C PRO A 18 36.38 -57.19 49.30
N GLU A 19 37.70 -57.05 49.50
CA GLU A 19 38.73 -56.79 48.49
C GLU A 19 39.39 -58.08 47.95
N LEU A 20 40.14 -57.99 46.83
CA LEU A 20 41.57 -58.37 46.74
C LEU A 20 42.18 -58.24 45.32
N GLY A 21 43.37 -57.61 45.21
CA GLY A 21 44.31 -57.71 44.07
C GLY A 21 43.96 -56.92 42.78
N ILE A 22 44.90 -56.45 41.95
CA ILE A 22 46.38 -56.54 41.97
C ILE A 22 46.99 -55.15 41.61
N ASP A 23 48.23 -54.91 42.05
CA ASP A 23 48.96 -53.64 42.13
C ASP A 23 49.18 -52.80 40.86
N SER A 24 49.34 -51.48 41.07
CA SER A 24 50.37 -50.68 40.38
C SER A 24 50.78 -49.40 41.15
N LEU A 25 51.71 -49.58 42.09
CA LEU A 25 52.71 -48.60 42.59
C LEU A 25 52.31 -47.10 42.69
N SER A 26 51.94 -46.67 43.90
CA SER A 26 51.92 -45.25 44.31
C SER A 26 52.96 -45.01 45.41
N LEU A 27 53.87 -44.05 45.20
CA LEU A 27 54.99 -43.75 46.11
C LEU A 27 54.52 -43.01 47.38
N ARG A 28 54.46 -43.73 48.50
CA ARG A 28 54.38 -43.14 49.86
C ARG A 28 55.78 -42.64 50.31
N PRO A 29 55.86 -41.63 51.19
CA PRO A 29 57.14 -41.12 51.68
C PRO A 29 57.87 -42.12 52.63
N PRO A 30 59.21 -42.10 52.70
CA PRO A 30 60.00 -42.97 53.57
C PRO A 30 59.88 -42.60 55.07
N PRO A 31 60.20 -43.54 55.99
CA PRO A 31 59.97 -43.40 57.42
C PRO A 31 60.98 -42.50 58.16
N LEU A 32 60.66 -42.17 59.42
CA LEU A 32 61.31 -41.14 60.24
C LEU A 32 62.73 -41.46 60.77
N LEU A 33 63.42 -42.51 60.29
CA LEU A 33 64.69 -42.96 60.85
C LEU A 33 65.95 -42.27 60.26
N ASP A 34 65.92 -41.77 59.02
CA ASP A 34 67.07 -41.05 58.41
C ASP A 34 67.41 -39.70 59.06
N ARG A 35 66.52 -39.17 59.92
CA ARG A 35 66.71 -37.84 60.53
C ARG A 35 67.77 -37.78 61.64
N LEU A 36 68.25 -38.92 62.12
CA LEU A 36 69.30 -38.97 63.15
C LEU A 36 70.72 -39.17 62.57
N ALA A 37 70.87 -39.86 61.43
CA ALA A 37 72.17 -40.05 60.78
C ALA A 37 72.82 -38.71 60.36
N ALA A 38 72.02 -37.79 59.80
CA ALA A 38 72.47 -36.46 59.38
C ALA A 38 72.82 -35.49 60.54
N ALA A 39 72.83 -35.93 61.79
CA ALA A 39 73.27 -35.12 62.93
C ALA A 39 74.79 -35.15 63.14
N ALA A 40 75.48 -36.19 62.67
CA ALA A 40 76.85 -36.55 63.03
C ALA A 40 77.97 -35.90 62.17
N ALA A 41 77.90 -34.59 61.91
CA ALA A 41 79.04 -33.77 61.45
C ALA A 41 78.67 -32.28 61.41
N ARG A 42 78.89 -31.51 62.50
CA ARG A 42 78.64 -30.05 62.52
C ARG A 42 79.71 -29.23 63.25
N CYS A 43 80.95 -29.34 62.80
CA CYS A 43 81.90 -28.22 62.94
C CYS A 43 81.43 -27.10 61.99
N LYS A 44 80.85 -26.02 62.54
CA LYS A 44 79.78 -25.28 61.85
C LYS A 44 80.19 -23.90 61.33
N VAL A 45 80.81 -23.89 60.16
CA VAL A 45 81.16 -22.68 59.38
C VAL A 45 79.92 -21.80 59.12
N ASN A 46 80.04 -20.48 59.35
CA ASN A 46 78.92 -19.53 59.32
C ASN A 46 78.85 -18.71 58.01
N LEU A 47 78.41 -19.34 56.91
CA LEU A 47 78.32 -18.71 55.59
C LEU A 47 77.19 -17.65 55.42
N ARG A 48 76.58 -17.14 56.50
CA ARG A 48 75.51 -16.13 56.44
C ARG A 48 75.99 -14.82 55.82
N THR A 49 77.17 -14.35 56.19
CA THR A 49 77.75 -13.09 55.69
C THR A 49 78.02 -13.18 54.19
N GLN A 50 78.64 -14.28 53.76
CA GLN A 50 78.96 -14.62 52.38
C GLN A 50 77.69 -14.67 51.54
N LYS A 51 76.62 -15.32 52.03
CA LYS A 51 75.33 -15.40 51.34
C LYS A 51 74.65 -14.03 51.17
N ARG A 52 74.71 -13.17 52.19
CA ARG A 52 74.22 -11.77 52.15
C ARG A 52 75.05 -10.90 51.19
N LEU A 53 76.37 -11.04 51.20
CA LEU A 53 77.27 -10.34 50.28
C LEU A 53 77.03 -10.79 48.83
N ALA A 54 76.91 -12.09 48.59
CA ALA A 54 76.57 -12.65 47.28
C ALA A 54 75.21 -12.13 46.77
N ALA A 55 74.18 -12.09 47.62
CA ALA A 55 72.88 -11.51 47.28
C ALA A 55 73.00 -10.02 46.85
N SER A 56 73.80 -9.24 47.59
CA SER A 56 74.11 -7.83 47.29
C SER A 56 74.96 -7.64 46.03
N VAL A 57 75.86 -8.58 45.71
CA VAL A 57 76.77 -8.51 44.56
C VAL A 57 76.09 -8.96 43.26
N VAL A 58 75.24 -9.99 43.33
CA VAL A 58 74.53 -10.61 42.19
C VAL A 58 73.19 -9.93 41.89
N GLY A 59 72.74 -9.01 42.74
CA GLY A 59 71.48 -8.27 42.57
C GLY A 59 70.25 -9.18 42.68
N CYS A 60 70.25 -10.14 43.60
CA CYS A 60 69.11 -11.02 43.84
C CYS A 60 68.98 -11.42 45.32
N GLY A 61 67.76 -11.59 45.82
CA GLY A 61 67.54 -11.97 47.22
C GLY A 61 68.13 -13.33 47.60
N GLU A 62 68.59 -13.46 48.84
CA GLU A 62 69.37 -14.61 49.36
C GLU A 62 68.78 -16.01 49.08
N ARG A 63 67.45 -16.11 48.94
CA ARG A 63 66.76 -17.35 48.53
C ARG A 63 67.13 -17.84 47.11
N LYS A 64 67.85 -17.03 46.32
CA LYS A 64 68.39 -17.38 44.99
C LYS A 64 69.91 -17.54 44.94
N ILE A 65 70.62 -17.36 46.06
CA ILE A 65 72.03 -17.72 46.14
C ILE A 65 72.17 -19.20 46.50
N TRP A 66 72.89 -19.94 45.66
CA TRP A 66 73.53 -21.21 46.00
C TRP A 66 74.99 -20.94 46.38
N LEU A 67 75.50 -21.76 47.29
CA LEU A 67 76.90 -21.85 47.68
C LEU A 67 77.25 -23.32 47.54
N ASP A 68 78.43 -23.64 47.01
CA ASP A 68 78.87 -25.03 46.90
C ASP A 68 79.01 -25.68 48.30
N PRO A 69 78.43 -26.88 48.53
CA PRO A 69 78.56 -27.59 49.81
C PRO A 69 79.92 -28.28 49.99
N ASN A 70 80.71 -28.44 48.93
CA ASN A 70 82.05 -29.03 48.99
C ASN A 70 83.08 -27.96 49.36
N GLU A 71 83.11 -26.84 48.63
CA GLU A 71 84.08 -25.74 48.82
C GLU A 71 83.70 -24.74 49.92
N VAL A 72 83.13 -25.25 51.02
CA VAL A 72 82.73 -24.46 52.19
C VAL A 72 83.88 -23.65 52.79
N ASN A 73 85.10 -24.18 52.72
CA ASN A 73 86.30 -23.53 53.26
C ASN A 73 86.74 -22.31 52.44
N GLU A 74 86.81 -22.43 51.11
CA GLU A 74 87.14 -21.30 50.23
C GLU A 74 86.08 -20.19 50.32
N ILE A 75 84.81 -20.59 50.29
CA ILE A 75 83.68 -19.66 50.41
C ILE A 75 83.73 -18.94 51.77
N SER A 76 84.06 -19.63 52.87
CA SER A 76 84.22 -19.03 54.19
C SER A 76 85.25 -17.90 54.22
N ASN A 77 86.40 -18.08 53.57
CA ASN A 77 87.49 -17.12 53.58
C ASN A 77 87.19 -15.82 52.80
N ALA A 78 86.20 -15.84 51.91
CA ALA A 78 85.83 -14.72 51.05
C ALA A 78 85.00 -13.61 51.74
N ASN A 79 85.65 -12.84 52.62
CA ASN A 79 85.01 -11.76 53.39
C ASN A 79 84.74 -10.46 52.61
N SER A 80 85.33 -10.26 51.42
CA SER A 80 85.17 -9.04 50.60
C SER A 80 84.13 -9.19 49.48
N ARG A 81 83.51 -8.08 49.06
CA ARG A 81 82.68 -8.06 47.83
C ARG A 81 83.50 -8.36 46.57
N GLN A 82 84.80 -8.07 46.55
CA GLN A 82 85.68 -8.43 45.43
C GLN A 82 85.93 -9.95 45.36
N THR A 83 86.25 -10.59 46.50
CA THR A 83 86.43 -12.05 46.56
C THR A 83 85.12 -12.79 46.25
N ILE A 84 83.99 -12.28 46.73
CA ILE A 84 82.66 -12.83 46.39
C ILE A 84 82.33 -12.67 44.89
N ARG A 85 82.76 -11.59 44.21
CA ARG A 85 82.65 -11.52 42.74
C ARG A 85 83.49 -12.59 42.04
N LYS A 86 84.71 -12.86 42.54
CA LYS A 86 85.58 -13.91 41.99
C LYS A 86 84.90 -15.28 42.12
N LEU A 87 84.44 -15.65 43.31
CA LEU A 87 83.71 -16.92 43.53
C LEU A 87 82.39 -17.05 42.73
N VAL A 88 81.77 -15.94 42.30
CA VAL A 88 80.61 -15.96 41.38
C VAL A 88 81.04 -16.19 39.93
N ALA A 89 82.23 -15.71 39.53
CA ALA A 89 82.80 -15.96 38.20
C ALA A 89 83.42 -17.37 38.09
N ASP A 90 84.10 -17.81 39.14
CA ASP A 90 84.71 -19.14 39.30
C ASP A 90 83.63 -20.26 39.45
N GLY A 91 82.35 -19.90 39.59
CA GLY A 91 81.21 -20.84 39.61
C GLY A 91 80.80 -21.38 40.98
N LEU A 92 81.61 -21.16 42.03
CA LEU A 92 81.36 -21.64 43.41
C LEU A 92 80.14 -20.97 44.10
N ILE A 93 79.68 -19.84 43.57
CA ILE A 93 78.48 -19.12 44.04
C ILE A 93 77.51 -18.87 42.87
N ILE A 94 76.48 -19.72 42.75
CA ILE A 94 75.55 -19.71 41.61
C ILE A 94 74.23 -19.01 41.94
N ARG A 95 73.76 -18.15 41.01
CA ARG A 95 72.39 -17.62 41.01
C ARG A 95 71.40 -18.69 40.55
N LYS A 96 70.65 -19.29 41.49
CA LYS A 96 69.57 -20.23 41.17
C LYS A 96 68.53 -19.56 40.25
N PRO A 97 68.01 -20.25 39.20
CA PRO A 97 66.98 -19.70 38.34
C PRO A 97 65.67 -19.39 39.09
N VAL A 98 64.84 -18.52 38.51
CA VAL A 98 63.49 -18.22 39.04
C VAL A 98 62.57 -19.42 38.81
N ALA A 99 61.66 -19.70 39.75
CA ALA A 99 60.69 -20.78 39.57
C ALA A 99 59.71 -20.40 38.45
N MET A 100 59.50 -21.29 37.47
CA MET A 100 58.83 -20.92 36.22
C MET A 100 57.30 -20.81 36.38
N HIS A 101 56.80 -19.58 36.52
CA HIS A 101 55.37 -19.29 36.45
C HIS A 101 54.86 -19.30 35.00
N SER A 102 54.58 -20.50 34.45
CA SER A 102 54.11 -20.65 33.07
C SER A 102 52.78 -19.95 32.80
N ARG A 103 52.78 -19.05 31.82
CA ARG A 103 51.58 -18.35 31.32
C ARG A 103 50.82 -19.12 30.23
N ALA A 104 51.23 -20.35 29.89
CA ALA A 104 50.65 -21.12 28.77
C ALA A 104 49.13 -21.29 28.89
N ARG A 105 48.63 -21.79 30.04
CA ARG A 105 47.19 -21.95 30.30
C ARG A 105 46.41 -20.63 30.19
N ALA A 106 46.98 -19.52 30.64
CA ALA A 106 46.37 -18.20 30.55
C ALA A 106 46.32 -17.66 29.10
N ARG A 107 47.35 -17.93 28.29
CA ARG A 107 47.35 -17.60 26.85
C ARG A 107 46.29 -18.41 26.10
N ALA A 108 46.25 -19.73 26.30
CA ALA A 108 45.27 -20.62 25.69
C ALA A 108 43.82 -20.23 26.04
N LEU A 109 43.54 -19.96 27.33
CA LEU A 109 42.23 -19.48 27.77
C LEU A 109 41.85 -18.14 27.13
N ASN A 110 42.80 -17.20 26.97
CA ASN A 110 42.53 -15.93 26.31
C ASN A 110 42.32 -16.06 24.79
N GLN A 111 42.99 -17.01 24.13
CA GLN A 111 42.73 -17.37 22.73
C GLN A 111 41.33 -17.99 22.57
N ALA A 112 40.95 -18.94 23.43
CA ALA A 112 39.62 -19.52 23.46
C ALA A 112 38.52 -18.47 23.70
N ARG A 113 38.74 -17.54 24.65
CA ARG A 113 37.85 -16.39 24.92
C ARG A 113 37.76 -15.39 23.76
N ARG A 114 38.85 -15.19 23.01
CA ARG A 114 38.87 -14.35 21.80
C ARG A 114 38.02 -14.96 20.68
N ILE A 115 38.14 -16.28 20.47
CA ILE A 115 37.32 -17.04 19.51
C ILE A 115 35.84 -17.06 19.94
N GLY A 116 35.56 -17.02 21.24
CA GLY A 116 34.20 -16.84 21.79
C GLY A 116 33.83 -17.81 22.92
N ARG A 117 34.64 -18.85 23.15
CA ARG A 117 34.41 -19.87 24.18
C ARG A 117 34.41 -19.25 25.58
N HIS A 118 33.68 -19.87 26.51
CA HIS A 118 33.49 -19.41 27.90
C HIS A 118 32.78 -18.04 28.06
N ARG A 119 31.95 -17.61 27.09
CA ARG A 119 31.19 -16.34 27.14
C ARG A 119 29.66 -16.50 27.32
N GLY A 120 29.16 -17.72 27.47
CA GLY A 120 27.74 -18.02 27.76
C GLY A 120 27.28 -17.53 29.13
N TYR A 121 25.97 -17.54 29.38
CA TYR A 121 25.33 -16.89 30.54
C TYR A 121 25.92 -17.32 31.89
N GLY A 122 26.07 -18.61 32.16
CA GLY A 122 26.66 -19.13 33.42
C GLY A 122 28.13 -18.75 33.69
N LYS A 123 28.82 -18.08 32.77
CA LYS A 123 30.17 -17.49 32.98
C LYS A 123 30.15 -15.95 32.98
N ARG A 124 28.97 -15.33 33.05
CA ARG A 124 28.76 -13.89 33.29
C ARG A 124 28.42 -13.69 34.77
N LYS A 125 29.00 -12.69 35.42
CA LYS A 125 28.80 -12.38 36.86
C LYS A 125 28.41 -10.92 37.13
N GLY A 126 28.92 -9.97 36.34
CA GLY A 126 28.41 -8.59 36.30
C GLY A 126 27.32 -8.40 35.24
N THR A 127 26.57 -7.29 35.34
CA THR A 127 25.47 -6.91 34.44
C THR A 127 25.91 -6.62 33.00
N LYS A 128 24.94 -6.48 32.07
CA LYS A 128 25.19 -6.13 30.64
C LYS A 128 26.03 -4.85 30.53
N ASP A 129 25.62 -3.80 31.25
CA ASP A 129 26.27 -2.49 31.21
C ASP A 129 27.63 -2.46 31.93
N ALA A 130 27.73 -3.04 33.14
CA ALA A 130 29.01 -3.11 33.86
C ALA A 130 30.11 -3.88 33.09
N ARG A 131 29.72 -4.78 32.16
CA ARG A 131 30.65 -5.52 31.30
C ARG A 131 31.01 -4.77 30.01
N MET A 132 30.11 -3.95 29.48
CA MET A 132 30.28 -3.13 28.27
C MET A 132 29.28 -1.96 28.32
N PRO A 133 29.67 -0.78 28.86
CA PRO A 133 28.71 0.29 29.09
C PRO A 133 28.06 0.81 27.81
N SER A 134 26.75 1.04 27.85
CA SER A 134 25.95 1.48 26.70
C SER A 134 26.44 2.82 26.16
N GLN A 135 26.90 3.71 27.04
CA GLN A 135 27.57 4.97 26.70
C GLN A 135 28.84 4.76 25.86
N VAL A 136 29.65 3.74 26.16
CA VAL A 136 30.87 3.41 25.41
C VAL A 136 30.54 2.86 24.02
N LEU A 137 29.47 2.05 23.91
CA LEU A 137 28.96 1.58 22.62
C LEU A 137 28.42 2.73 21.76
N TRP A 138 27.63 3.64 22.35
CA TRP A 138 27.12 4.84 21.68
C TRP A 138 28.25 5.76 21.22
N MET A 139 29.23 6.06 22.08
CA MET A 139 30.41 6.85 21.72
C MET A 139 31.20 6.22 20.56
N ARG A 140 31.42 4.89 20.59
CA ARG A 140 32.11 4.18 19.50
C ARG A 140 31.30 4.25 18.20
N ARG A 141 29.98 4.02 18.23
CA ARG A 141 29.09 4.15 17.06
C ARG A 141 29.14 5.56 16.47
N LEU A 142 28.86 6.58 17.27
CA LEU A 142 28.77 7.96 16.82
C LEU A 142 30.10 8.50 16.26
N ARG A 143 31.24 8.13 16.89
CA ARG A 143 32.58 8.46 16.40
C ARG A 143 32.96 7.70 15.12
N VAL A 144 32.36 6.55 14.81
CA VAL A 144 32.55 5.86 13.53
C VAL A 144 31.70 6.50 12.43
N LEU A 145 30.41 6.77 12.69
CA LEU A 145 29.50 7.40 11.72
C LEU A 145 30.00 8.80 11.31
N ARG A 146 30.35 9.66 12.28
CA ARG A 146 30.83 11.02 12.00
C ARG A 146 32.16 11.04 11.23
N ARG A 147 33.11 10.15 11.54
CA ARG A 147 34.37 10.04 10.77
C ARG A 147 34.14 9.56 9.34
N LEU A 148 33.13 8.71 9.09
CA LEU A 148 32.74 8.32 7.74
C LEU A 148 32.19 9.52 6.95
N LEU A 149 31.26 10.27 7.54
CA LEU A 149 30.68 11.47 6.90
C LEU A 149 31.75 12.52 6.55
N VAL A 150 32.69 12.78 7.47
CA VAL A 150 33.81 13.70 7.20
C VAL A 150 34.66 13.20 6.04
N LYS A 151 35.04 11.90 6.00
CA LYS A 151 35.81 11.31 4.89
C LYS A 151 35.04 11.34 3.56
N TYR A 152 33.73 11.14 3.57
CA TYR A 152 32.91 11.17 2.36
C TYR A 152 32.74 12.60 1.82
N ARG A 153 32.62 13.59 2.70
CA ARG A 153 32.59 15.01 2.32
C ARG A 153 33.94 15.48 1.76
N SER A 154 35.05 15.12 2.41
CA SER A 154 36.40 15.49 1.92
C SER A 154 36.77 14.80 0.61
N ALA A 155 36.15 13.66 0.29
CA ALA A 155 36.32 12.94 -0.98
C ALA A 155 35.24 13.28 -2.02
N GLY A 156 34.49 14.38 -1.85
CA GLY A 156 33.44 14.82 -2.79
C GLY A 156 32.25 13.88 -2.97
N LYS A 157 32.19 12.75 -2.23
CA LYS A 157 31.16 11.72 -2.42
C LYS A 157 29.78 12.19 -1.95
N ILE A 158 29.73 13.13 -1.00
CA ILE A 158 28.52 13.80 -0.51
C ILE A 158 28.70 15.31 -0.46
N ASP A 159 27.63 16.02 -0.75
CA ASP A 159 27.49 17.48 -0.72
C ASP A 159 27.45 18.02 0.74
N LYS A 160 27.74 19.32 0.94
CA LYS A 160 27.72 19.99 2.25
C LYS A 160 26.33 19.94 2.91
N TYR A 161 25.26 20.02 2.12
CA TYR A 161 23.88 19.99 2.62
C TYR A 161 23.51 18.58 3.13
N LEU A 162 23.68 17.56 2.28
CA LEU A 162 23.46 16.15 2.64
C LEU A 162 24.37 15.70 3.80
N TYR A 163 25.60 16.21 3.89
CA TYR A 163 26.46 16.00 5.05
C TYR A 163 25.84 16.53 6.36
N HIS A 164 25.23 17.73 6.35
CA HIS A 164 24.65 18.33 7.56
C HIS A 164 23.43 17.54 8.05
N GLU A 165 22.53 17.20 7.13
CA GLU A 165 21.35 16.35 7.38
C GLU A 165 21.76 15.01 8.00
N LEU A 166 22.65 14.26 7.33
CA LEU A 166 23.13 12.96 7.81
C LEU A 166 23.90 13.05 9.13
N TYR A 167 24.51 14.20 9.44
CA TYR A 167 25.17 14.45 10.72
C TYR A 167 24.15 14.60 11.88
N GLN A 168 23.02 15.25 11.62
CA GLN A 168 21.90 15.35 12.56
C GLN A 168 21.20 14.00 12.72
N LEU A 169 20.86 13.29 11.64
CA LEU A 169 20.28 11.94 11.68
C LEU A 169 21.21 10.93 12.38
N SER A 170 22.54 11.07 12.23
CA SER A 170 23.52 10.29 12.99
C SER A 170 23.52 10.62 14.50
N LYS A 171 23.18 11.85 14.90
CA LYS A 171 22.94 12.22 16.31
C LYS A 171 21.61 11.63 16.81
N GLY A 172 20.57 11.67 15.98
CA GLY A 172 19.22 11.14 16.23
C GLY A 172 19.09 9.60 16.26
N ASN A 173 20.20 8.85 16.16
CA ASN A 173 20.23 7.38 16.30
C ASN A 173 19.42 6.60 15.22
N THR A 174 19.14 7.24 14.07
CA THR A 174 18.56 6.63 12.88
C THR A 174 19.44 5.47 12.39
N PHE A 175 20.75 5.68 12.29
CA PHE A 175 21.70 4.71 11.78
C PHE A 175 22.29 3.82 12.89
N LYS A 176 21.88 2.54 12.93
CA LYS A 176 22.34 1.58 13.96
C LYS A 176 23.81 1.15 13.79
N HIS A 177 24.35 1.17 12.57
CA HIS A 177 25.74 0.81 12.26
C HIS A 177 26.24 1.46 10.96
N LYS A 178 27.56 1.39 10.72
CA LYS A 178 28.24 1.98 9.55
C LYS A 178 27.59 1.61 8.20
N ARG A 179 27.20 0.34 8.03
CA ARG A 179 26.63 -0.20 6.78
C ARG A 179 25.32 0.51 6.37
N ALA A 180 24.32 0.60 7.27
CA ALA A 180 23.06 1.31 7.04
C ALA A 180 23.24 2.79 6.64
N LEU A 181 24.24 3.49 7.17
CA LEU A 181 24.55 4.86 6.75
C LEU A 181 25.11 4.91 5.32
N VAL A 182 25.93 3.93 4.91
CA VAL A 182 26.42 3.85 3.51
C VAL A 182 25.27 3.54 2.55
N GLU A 183 24.41 2.59 2.91
CA GLU A 183 23.24 2.20 2.12
C GLU A 183 22.27 3.38 1.94
N HIS A 184 21.99 4.14 3.00
CA HIS A 184 21.20 5.37 2.92
C HIS A 184 21.87 6.46 2.07
N ILE A 185 23.19 6.63 2.13
CA ILE A 185 23.93 7.56 1.26
C ILE A 185 23.80 7.13 -0.21
N HIS A 186 23.90 5.83 -0.50
CA HIS A 186 23.78 5.32 -1.87
C HIS A 186 22.36 5.51 -2.40
N LYS A 187 21.33 5.21 -1.60
CA LYS A 187 19.92 5.42 -1.94
C LYS A 187 19.62 6.91 -2.23
N ALA A 188 19.92 7.80 -1.29
CA ALA A 188 19.66 9.24 -1.44
C ALA A 188 20.42 9.87 -2.63
N LYS A 189 21.60 9.33 -3.00
CA LYS A 189 22.30 9.76 -4.21
C LYS A 189 21.64 9.27 -5.49
N ALA A 190 21.14 8.03 -5.53
CA ALA A 190 20.43 7.49 -6.68
C ALA A 190 19.09 8.24 -6.90
N GLU A 191 18.39 8.59 -5.83
CA GLU A 191 17.17 9.39 -5.87
C GLU A 191 17.46 10.80 -6.41
N LYS A 192 18.41 11.54 -5.81
CA LYS A 192 18.82 12.87 -6.30
C LYS A 192 19.36 12.86 -7.74
N GLN A 193 19.94 11.75 -8.21
CA GLN A 193 20.36 11.60 -9.61
C GLN A 193 19.16 11.41 -10.54
N ARG A 194 18.15 10.60 -10.16
CA ARG A 194 16.91 10.43 -10.93
C ARG A 194 16.13 11.74 -11.04
N GLU A 195 15.99 12.46 -9.93
CA GLU A 195 15.39 13.81 -9.90
C GLU A 195 16.09 14.77 -10.87
N ARG A 196 17.44 14.76 -10.88
CA ARG A 196 18.22 15.62 -11.77
C ARG A 196 18.00 15.27 -13.24
N VAL A 197 18.05 13.98 -13.60
CA VAL A 197 17.82 13.53 -14.99
C VAL A 197 16.41 13.85 -15.46
N LEU A 198 15.38 13.61 -14.63
CA LEU A 198 13.99 13.98 -14.95
C LEU A 198 13.83 15.49 -15.12
N LYS A 199 14.51 16.30 -14.32
CA LYS A 199 14.52 17.75 -14.48
C LYS A 199 15.24 18.18 -15.76
N GLU A 200 16.41 17.62 -16.03
CA GLU A 200 17.20 17.86 -17.25
C GLU A 200 16.37 17.51 -18.51
N GLU A 201 15.62 16.41 -18.49
CA GLU A 201 14.70 16.01 -19.55
C GLU A 201 13.51 16.98 -19.71
N MET A 202 12.89 17.40 -18.60
CA MET A 202 11.72 18.31 -18.62
C MET A 202 12.11 19.73 -19.03
N ASP A 203 13.26 20.23 -18.58
CA ASP A 203 13.77 21.54 -18.99
C ASP A 203 14.31 21.50 -20.44
N ALA A 204 14.84 20.36 -20.92
CA ALA A 204 15.15 20.16 -22.35
C ALA A 204 13.88 20.09 -23.22
N LYS A 205 12.80 19.44 -22.75
CA LYS A 205 11.48 19.47 -23.41
C LYS A 205 10.94 20.89 -23.50
N ARG A 206 10.99 21.66 -22.40
CA ARG A 206 10.62 23.09 -22.39
C ARG A 206 11.47 23.93 -23.34
N ALA A 207 12.78 23.69 -23.40
CA ALA A 207 13.67 24.37 -24.33
C ALA A 207 13.29 24.06 -25.80
N LYS A 208 12.99 22.80 -26.13
CA LYS A 208 12.50 22.40 -27.46
C LYS A 208 11.16 23.07 -27.80
N THR A 209 10.18 23.05 -26.89
CA THR A 209 8.88 23.72 -27.10
C THR A 209 9.01 25.25 -27.21
N LYS A 210 10.01 25.86 -26.56
CA LYS A 210 10.30 27.30 -26.69
C LYS A 210 11.08 27.66 -27.97
N ALA A 211 11.89 26.73 -28.48
CA ALA A 211 12.69 26.92 -29.70
C ALA A 211 11.92 26.60 -30.99
N ALA A 212 10.86 25.78 -30.91
CA ALA A 212 9.93 25.58 -32.01
C ALA A 212 9.11 26.87 -32.24
N PRO A 213 9.05 27.41 -33.47
CA PRO A 213 8.03 28.40 -33.82
C PRO A 213 6.63 27.75 -33.75
N PRO A 214 5.55 28.53 -33.63
CA PRO A 214 4.19 28.00 -33.60
C PRO A 214 3.77 27.51 -35.01
N THR A 215 4.06 26.24 -35.31
CA THR A 215 3.65 25.61 -36.58
C THR A 215 2.12 25.51 -36.66
N PRO A 216 1.46 25.93 -37.76
CA PRO A 216 0.00 25.84 -37.92
C PRO A 216 -0.52 24.41 -38.16
N GLU A 217 0.29 23.37 -37.95
CA GLU A 217 -0.07 21.95 -38.15
C GLU A 217 -1.27 21.49 -37.30
N PHE A 218 -1.62 22.19 -36.23
CA PHE A 218 -2.76 21.82 -35.38
C PHE A 218 -4.13 22.01 -36.07
N LEU A 219 -4.17 22.70 -37.23
CA LEU A 219 -5.40 22.94 -38.01
C LEU A 219 -5.58 21.99 -39.21
N LEU A 220 -4.57 21.17 -39.56
CA LEU A 220 -4.70 20.16 -40.61
C LEU A 220 -5.07 18.81 -39.96
N PRO A 221 -6.22 18.19 -40.29
CA PRO A 221 -6.59 16.92 -39.68
C PRO A 221 -5.62 15.84 -40.15
N LYS A 222 -4.75 15.41 -39.24
CA LYS A 222 -3.66 14.47 -39.53
C LYS A 222 -4.18 13.12 -39.97
N GLU A 223 -3.81 12.72 -41.19
CA GLU A 223 -4.12 11.44 -41.82
C GLU A 223 -3.74 10.25 -40.93
N ARG A 224 -4.66 9.28 -40.80
CA ARG A 224 -4.53 8.10 -39.94
C ARG A 224 -5.10 6.88 -40.64
N ALA A 225 -4.81 5.70 -40.08
CA ALA A 225 -5.66 4.53 -40.33
C ALA A 225 -7.07 4.80 -39.78
N PRO A 226 -8.14 4.28 -40.41
CA PRO A 226 -9.50 4.50 -39.95
C PRO A 226 -9.74 3.99 -38.52
N PRO A 227 -10.44 4.77 -37.67
CA PRO A 227 -10.91 4.28 -36.39
C PRO A 227 -11.95 3.17 -36.61
N ALA A 228 -12.17 2.34 -35.60
CA ALA A 228 -13.24 1.35 -35.63
C ALA A 228 -14.60 2.01 -35.93
N ARG A 229 -15.47 1.27 -36.63
CA ARG A 229 -16.80 1.75 -37.01
C ARG A 229 -17.62 2.10 -35.75
N PRO A 230 -18.49 3.12 -35.80
CA PRO A 230 -19.44 3.40 -34.73
C PRO A 230 -20.26 2.14 -34.36
N VAL A 231 -20.56 2.02 -33.07
CA VAL A 231 -21.41 0.95 -32.53
C VAL A 231 -22.77 1.59 -32.21
N PRO A 232 -23.89 1.05 -32.72
CA PRO A 232 -25.23 1.57 -32.40
C PRO A 232 -25.44 1.62 -30.88
N LEU A 233 -25.97 2.74 -30.37
CA LEU A 233 -26.28 2.82 -28.94
C LEU A 233 -27.54 2.03 -28.64
N GLU A 234 -27.42 1.03 -27.77
CA GLU A 234 -28.56 0.40 -27.13
C GLU A 234 -28.50 0.67 -25.63
N LEU A 235 -29.59 1.19 -25.05
CA LEU A 235 -29.66 1.52 -23.63
C LEU A 235 -30.43 0.41 -22.90
N PRO A 236 -29.87 -0.16 -21.82
CA PRO A 236 -30.46 -1.33 -21.19
C PRO A 236 -31.79 -0.99 -20.51
N ARG A 237 -32.74 -1.94 -20.59
CA ARG A 237 -34.08 -1.81 -20.00
C ARG A 237 -34.38 -3.00 -19.09
N TYR A 238 -34.91 -2.73 -17.90
CA TYR A 238 -35.23 -3.76 -16.92
C TYR A 238 -36.66 -3.59 -16.43
N SER A 239 -37.43 -4.68 -16.40
CA SER A 239 -38.75 -4.73 -15.78
C SER A 239 -39.02 -6.03 -15.00
N PRO A 240 -38.07 -6.57 -14.21
CA PRO A 240 -38.38 -7.67 -13.30
C PRO A 240 -39.37 -7.17 -12.24
N ASN A 241 -40.62 -7.56 -12.40
CA ASN A 241 -41.72 -7.30 -11.46
C ASN A 241 -42.36 -8.64 -11.07
N PRO A 242 -41.63 -9.51 -10.33
CA PRO A 242 -42.20 -10.70 -9.71
C PRO A 242 -43.40 -10.34 -8.81
N PRO A 243 -44.34 -11.27 -8.59
CA PRO A 243 -45.40 -11.08 -7.60
C PRO A 243 -44.77 -10.88 -6.20
N PRO A 244 -45.31 -9.98 -5.37
CA PRO A 244 -44.84 -9.82 -4.01
C PRO A 244 -45.06 -11.12 -3.23
N ALA A 245 -44.11 -11.50 -2.39
CA ALA A 245 -44.35 -12.54 -1.39
C ALA A 245 -43.42 -12.36 -0.18
N PRO A 246 -43.89 -12.65 1.04
CA PRO A 246 -43.23 -12.25 2.28
C PRO A 246 -41.80 -12.79 2.44
N LEU A 247 -41.03 -12.12 3.29
CA LEU A 247 -39.69 -12.56 3.68
C LEU A 247 -39.77 -13.79 4.59
N SER A 248 -38.98 -14.82 4.27
CA SER A 248 -38.96 -16.07 5.03
C SER A 248 -37.55 -16.69 5.07
N GLU A 249 -37.34 -17.65 5.96
CA GLU A 249 -36.08 -18.40 6.02
C GLU A 249 -35.89 -19.30 4.79
N GLU A 250 -36.97 -19.81 4.20
CA GLU A 250 -36.93 -20.60 2.97
C GLU A 250 -36.60 -19.73 1.75
N ARG A 251 -37.18 -18.52 1.64
CA ARG A 251 -36.77 -17.52 0.65
C ARG A 251 -35.28 -17.18 0.77
N MET A 252 -34.78 -17.02 2.00
CA MET A 252 -33.34 -16.79 2.28
C MET A 252 -32.48 -18.01 1.92
N ARG A 253 -32.96 -19.24 2.15
CA ARG A 253 -32.29 -20.48 1.73
C ARG A 253 -32.14 -20.55 0.20
N GLN A 254 -33.21 -20.27 -0.53
CA GLN A 254 -33.25 -20.25 -1.99
C GLN A 254 -32.38 -19.13 -2.58
N LEU A 255 -32.46 -17.91 -2.03
CA LEU A 255 -31.60 -16.79 -2.41
C LEU A 255 -30.12 -17.15 -2.28
N ARG A 256 -29.72 -17.73 -1.14
CA ARG A 256 -28.35 -18.21 -0.89
C ARG A 256 -27.93 -19.32 -1.85
N GLN A 257 -28.81 -20.27 -2.15
CA GLN A 257 -28.55 -21.36 -3.09
C GLN A 257 -28.30 -20.83 -4.52
N ASN A 258 -29.14 -19.90 -4.99
CA ASN A 258 -28.99 -19.31 -6.32
C ASN A 258 -27.73 -18.44 -6.43
N ILE A 259 -27.40 -17.62 -5.41
CA ILE A 259 -26.15 -16.84 -5.38
C ILE A 259 -24.92 -17.76 -5.43
N CYS A 260 -24.92 -18.89 -4.71
CA CYS A 260 -23.87 -19.92 -4.81
C CYS A 260 -23.81 -20.60 -6.20
N GLY A 261 -24.90 -20.58 -6.97
CA GLY A 261 -24.97 -21.15 -8.31
C GLY A 261 -24.30 -20.29 -9.40
N LEU A 262 -24.16 -18.98 -9.19
CA LEU A 262 -23.68 -18.03 -10.19
C LEU A 262 -22.18 -18.23 -10.50
N LYS A 263 -21.86 -18.79 -11.67
CA LYS A 263 -20.48 -19.04 -12.13
C LYS A 263 -20.06 -18.11 -13.28
N ARG A 264 -21.03 -17.50 -13.97
CA ARG A 264 -20.89 -16.61 -15.12
C ARG A 264 -21.92 -15.47 -15.01
N PRO A 265 -21.72 -14.32 -15.67
CA PRO A 265 -22.74 -13.26 -15.73
C PRO A 265 -24.10 -13.73 -16.26
N SER A 266 -24.08 -14.61 -17.27
CA SER A 266 -25.24 -15.25 -17.91
C SER A 266 -26.05 -16.19 -17.00
N ASP A 267 -25.62 -16.43 -15.76
CA ASP A 267 -26.33 -17.29 -14.81
C ASP A 267 -27.34 -16.49 -13.96
N VAL A 268 -27.32 -15.16 -14.04
CA VAL A 268 -28.33 -14.27 -13.45
C VAL A 268 -29.61 -14.32 -14.30
N SER A 269 -30.76 -14.42 -13.64
CA SER A 269 -32.09 -14.54 -14.28
C SER A 269 -33.17 -13.94 -13.39
N ASP A 270 -34.37 -13.70 -13.94
CA ASP A 270 -35.49 -13.07 -13.22
C ASP A 270 -35.91 -13.82 -11.95
N ALA A 271 -35.68 -15.14 -11.87
CA ALA A 271 -35.89 -15.91 -10.64
C ALA A 271 -35.07 -15.34 -9.46
N LEU A 272 -33.84 -14.86 -9.70
CA LEU A 272 -33.01 -14.25 -8.66
C LEU A 272 -33.62 -12.94 -8.12
N PHE A 273 -34.15 -12.08 -9.00
CA PHE A 273 -34.89 -10.88 -8.61
C PHE A 273 -36.22 -11.23 -7.91
N GLY A 274 -36.84 -12.34 -8.33
CA GLY A 274 -37.93 -13.00 -7.61
C GLY A 274 -37.59 -13.28 -6.15
N HIS A 275 -36.43 -13.89 -5.86
CA HIS A 275 -36.00 -14.15 -4.48
C HIS A 275 -35.60 -12.90 -3.69
N PHE A 276 -35.03 -11.88 -4.35
CA PHE A 276 -34.79 -10.56 -3.74
C PHE A 276 -36.10 -9.75 -3.52
N ASN A 277 -37.24 -10.14 -4.07
CA ASN A 277 -38.52 -9.43 -3.93
C ASN A 277 -38.44 -7.96 -4.41
N VAL A 278 -37.88 -7.77 -5.61
CA VAL A 278 -37.68 -6.44 -6.21
C VAL A 278 -38.87 -6.05 -7.08
N ARG A 279 -39.32 -4.79 -7.01
CA ARG A 279 -40.19 -4.14 -8.00
C ARG A 279 -39.43 -3.02 -8.71
N VAL A 280 -39.58 -2.92 -10.04
CA VAL A 280 -38.92 -1.91 -10.87
C VAL A 280 -39.93 -1.04 -11.61
N GLN A 281 -39.90 0.25 -11.31
CA GLN A 281 -40.58 1.31 -12.06
C GLN A 281 -39.59 2.00 -13.02
N THR A 282 -40.02 2.31 -14.24
CA THR A 282 -39.15 2.90 -15.28
C THR A 282 -39.78 4.15 -15.88
N ASN A 283 -38.94 5.06 -16.39
CA ASN A 283 -39.33 6.37 -16.95
C ASN A 283 -40.04 7.29 -15.94
N VAL A 284 -39.79 7.10 -14.64
CA VAL A 284 -40.30 7.98 -13.58
C VAL A 284 -39.69 9.38 -13.76
N PRO A 285 -40.47 10.49 -13.74
CA PRO A 285 -39.92 11.84 -13.85
C PRO A 285 -39.07 12.16 -12.61
N LEU A 286 -38.01 12.97 -12.77
CA LEU A 286 -37.09 13.33 -11.66
C LEU A 286 -37.77 14.08 -10.50
N GLU A 287 -39.02 14.50 -10.70
CA GLU A 287 -39.85 15.22 -9.74
C GLU A 287 -40.36 14.29 -8.63
N GLU A 288 -40.81 13.08 -8.99
CA GLU A 288 -41.30 12.02 -8.09
C GLU A 288 -40.18 11.29 -7.33
N PHE A 289 -38.91 11.58 -7.66
CA PHE A 289 -37.77 11.00 -6.93
C PHE A 289 -37.69 11.54 -5.49
N VAL A 290 -38.19 12.74 -5.23
CA VAL A 290 -38.26 13.36 -3.90
C VAL A 290 -39.72 13.25 -3.40
N PRO A 291 -39.97 12.96 -2.10
CA PRO A 291 -41.33 13.05 -1.54
C PRO A 291 -41.93 14.44 -1.74
N GLN A 292 -43.22 14.50 -2.10
CA GLN A 292 -43.94 15.77 -2.32
C GLN A 292 -43.85 16.68 -1.07
N GLY A 293 -43.54 17.96 -1.27
CA GLY A 293 -43.19 18.88 -0.18
C GLY A 293 -42.39 20.10 -0.65
N GLN A 294 -41.69 20.76 0.28
CA GLN A 294 -41.09 22.11 0.11
C GLN A 294 -40.27 22.32 -1.19
N PHE A 295 -39.59 21.27 -1.68
CA PHE A 295 -38.71 21.31 -2.86
C PHE A 295 -39.37 20.84 -4.17
N GLU A 296 -40.70 20.74 -4.26
CA GLU A 296 -41.39 20.28 -5.48
C GLU A 296 -41.20 21.22 -6.69
N GLN A 297 -41.07 22.52 -6.46
CA GLN A 297 -40.83 23.53 -7.50
C GLN A 297 -39.73 24.50 -7.06
N ARG A 298 -39.15 25.24 -8.01
CA ARG A 298 -38.15 26.29 -7.72
C ARG A 298 -38.84 27.51 -7.08
N PRO A 299 -38.13 28.34 -6.27
CA PRO A 299 -36.68 28.32 -6.00
C PRO A 299 -36.22 27.15 -5.12
N PHE A 300 -34.98 26.70 -5.31
CA PHE A 300 -34.31 25.70 -4.46
C PHE A 300 -33.28 26.34 -3.51
N LEU A 301 -32.71 25.55 -2.60
CA LEU A 301 -31.52 25.98 -1.85
C LEU A 301 -30.38 26.27 -2.84
N PHE A 302 -29.68 27.40 -2.63
CA PHE A 302 -28.61 27.90 -3.51
C PHE A 302 -29.06 28.19 -4.97
N ASP A 303 -30.33 28.53 -5.21
CA ASP A 303 -30.88 28.72 -6.57
C ASP A 303 -30.09 29.70 -7.45
N SER A 304 -29.50 30.75 -6.87
CA SER A 304 -28.64 31.72 -7.57
C SER A 304 -27.39 31.09 -8.21
N ASP A 305 -26.83 30.05 -7.59
CA ASP A 305 -25.72 29.28 -8.17
C ASP A 305 -26.23 28.32 -9.25
N LEU A 306 -27.37 27.67 -9.03
CA LEU A 306 -28.01 26.80 -10.02
C LEU A 306 -28.33 27.58 -11.31
N ALA A 307 -28.94 28.76 -11.20
CA ALA A 307 -29.21 29.64 -12.34
C ALA A 307 -27.93 30.05 -13.08
N SER A 308 -26.83 30.28 -12.35
CA SER A 308 -25.52 30.60 -12.93
C SER A 308 -24.91 29.40 -13.68
N ILE A 309 -25.04 28.18 -13.15
CA ILE A 309 -24.56 26.96 -13.79
C ILE A 309 -25.43 26.60 -15.00
N LEU A 310 -26.76 26.71 -14.90
CA LEU A 310 -27.68 26.48 -16.01
C LEU A 310 -27.38 27.42 -17.19
N LYS A 311 -27.05 28.69 -16.92
CA LYS A 311 -26.62 29.65 -17.94
C LYS A 311 -25.28 29.28 -18.61
N GLU A 312 -24.38 28.58 -17.92
CA GLU A 312 -23.18 28.02 -18.56
C GLU A 312 -23.48 26.75 -19.37
N LEU A 313 -24.43 25.92 -18.94
CA LEU A 313 -24.85 24.72 -19.67
C LEU A 313 -25.72 25.02 -20.91
N ASP A 314 -26.27 26.23 -21.00
CA ASP A 314 -27.01 26.75 -22.16
C ASP A 314 -26.09 27.02 -23.39
N VAL A 315 -24.77 27.06 -23.18
CA VAL A 315 -23.79 27.29 -24.24
C VAL A 315 -23.74 26.10 -25.21
N GLU A 316 -23.74 26.38 -26.52
CA GLU A 316 -23.58 25.38 -27.56
C GLU A 316 -22.26 24.59 -27.43
N ASN A 317 -22.32 23.29 -27.73
CA ASN A 317 -21.21 22.37 -27.53
C ASN A 317 -19.93 22.82 -28.29
N GLU A 318 -20.06 23.32 -29.53
CA GLU A 318 -18.93 23.79 -30.33
C GLU A 318 -18.20 24.99 -29.70
N ASP A 319 -18.92 26.01 -29.22
CA ASP A 319 -18.32 27.19 -28.61
C ASP A 319 -17.70 26.88 -27.25
N ALA A 320 -18.31 25.98 -26.48
CA ALA A 320 -17.74 25.47 -25.24
C ALA A 320 -16.44 24.67 -25.49
N PHE A 321 -16.41 23.82 -26.52
CA PHE A 321 -15.21 23.07 -26.92
C PHE A 321 -14.12 24.01 -27.44
N ARG A 322 -14.46 25.03 -28.24
CA ARG A 322 -13.53 26.09 -28.67
C ARG A 322 -12.89 26.81 -27.49
N GLU A 323 -13.66 27.23 -26.49
CA GLU A 323 -13.12 27.88 -25.28
C GLU A 323 -12.24 26.95 -24.44
N VAL A 324 -12.61 25.68 -24.28
CA VAL A 324 -11.79 24.70 -23.57
C VAL A 324 -10.43 24.53 -24.26
N LEU A 325 -10.46 24.24 -25.58
CA LEU A 325 -9.30 24.01 -26.43
C LEU A 325 -8.51 25.29 -26.74
N ARG A 326 -9.03 26.47 -26.35
CA ARG A 326 -8.46 27.81 -26.59
C ARG A 326 -8.35 28.17 -28.07
N MET A 327 -9.25 27.62 -28.90
CA MET A 327 -9.43 28.01 -30.29
C MET A 327 -10.18 29.34 -30.37
N PRO A 328 -10.06 30.10 -31.47
CA PRO A 328 -10.92 31.27 -31.69
C PRO A 328 -12.41 30.86 -31.75
N PRO A 329 -13.33 31.75 -31.33
CA PRO A 329 -14.77 31.55 -31.53
C PRO A 329 -15.10 31.50 -33.03
N LEU A 330 -16.30 31.03 -33.36
CA LEU A 330 -16.85 31.16 -34.72
C LEU A 330 -17.05 32.63 -35.09
N GLU A 331 -17.04 32.94 -36.38
CA GLU A 331 -17.26 34.31 -36.88
C GLU A 331 -18.64 34.84 -36.42
N GLY A 332 -18.64 36.07 -35.91
CA GLY A 332 -19.83 36.68 -35.29
C GLY A 332 -20.21 36.18 -33.89
N ARG A 333 -19.65 35.07 -33.40
CA ARG A 333 -19.96 34.55 -32.05
C ARG A 333 -19.04 35.15 -30.98
N THR A 334 -19.58 35.33 -29.78
CA THR A 334 -18.81 35.84 -28.62
C THR A 334 -18.24 34.69 -27.80
N LYS A 335 -17.10 34.96 -27.13
CA LYS A 335 -16.37 33.97 -26.34
C LYS A 335 -17.13 33.61 -25.04
N PRO A 336 -17.60 32.36 -24.83
CA PRO A 336 -18.35 32.01 -23.63
C PRO A 336 -17.48 32.02 -22.37
N ARG A 337 -18.06 32.42 -21.23
CA ARG A 337 -17.37 32.46 -19.93
C ARG A 337 -17.77 31.25 -19.09
N LEU A 338 -16.98 30.18 -19.18
CA LEU A 338 -17.17 28.96 -18.40
C LEU A 338 -16.34 29.02 -17.10
N ALA A 339 -17.00 29.18 -15.95
CA ALA A 339 -16.38 29.19 -14.62
C ALA A 339 -16.64 27.90 -13.83
N PHE A 340 -17.86 27.37 -13.85
CA PHE A 340 -18.24 26.12 -13.18
C PHE A 340 -18.08 24.90 -14.10
N SER A 341 -18.56 25.02 -15.33
CA SER A 341 -18.73 23.93 -16.30
C SER A 341 -17.46 23.59 -17.10
N ARG A 342 -16.40 24.40 -17.03
CA ARG A 342 -15.20 24.26 -17.88
C ARG A 342 -14.61 22.85 -17.89
N ASN A 343 -14.51 22.21 -16.71
CA ASN A 343 -13.95 20.86 -16.58
C ASN A 343 -14.90 19.77 -17.07
N PHE A 344 -16.22 20.02 -17.06
CA PHE A 344 -17.22 19.14 -17.64
C PHE A 344 -17.13 19.18 -19.17
N PHE A 345 -17.18 20.36 -19.79
CA PHE A 345 -17.04 20.49 -21.24
C PHE A 345 -15.71 19.95 -21.78
N ALA A 346 -14.62 20.05 -21.01
CA ALA A 346 -13.34 19.42 -21.37
C ALA A 346 -13.39 17.89 -21.41
N ALA A 347 -14.04 17.27 -20.41
CA ALA A 347 -14.22 15.82 -20.40
C ALA A 347 -15.32 15.35 -21.39
N LEU A 348 -16.20 16.25 -21.84
CA LEU A 348 -17.19 15.99 -22.89
C LEU A 348 -16.57 16.03 -24.30
N GLU A 349 -15.57 16.91 -24.52
CA GLU A 349 -14.79 16.95 -25.78
C GLU A 349 -13.81 15.78 -25.89
N ASP A 350 -13.12 15.39 -24.80
CA ASP A 350 -12.34 14.13 -24.79
C ASP A 350 -13.25 12.88 -25.04
N LEU A 351 -14.56 12.99 -24.78
CA LEU A 351 -15.54 11.91 -24.98
C LEU A 351 -16.17 11.92 -26.38
N SER A 352 -16.45 13.10 -26.98
CA SER A 352 -17.02 13.20 -28.33
C SER A 352 -16.10 12.55 -29.39
N ARG A 353 -14.78 12.62 -29.18
CA ARG A 353 -13.74 11.90 -29.95
C ARG A 353 -13.87 10.37 -30.00
N TYR A 354 -14.88 9.77 -29.38
CA TYR A 354 -15.21 8.34 -29.49
C TYR A 354 -16.65 8.07 -29.93
N TRP A 355 -17.46 9.11 -30.09
CA TRP A 355 -18.89 9.00 -30.42
C TRP A 355 -19.26 9.74 -31.71
N ASP A 356 -18.74 10.94 -31.91
CA ASP A 356 -19.03 11.79 -33.06
C ASP A 356 -18.52 11.15 -34.36
N ASP A 357 -19.42 11.01 -35.33
CA ASP A 357 -19.18 10.56 -36.70
C ASP A 357 -19.56 11.63 -37.75
N SER A 358 -20.07 12.79 -37.33
CA SER A 358 -20.46 13.89 -38.23
C SER A 358 -19.27 14.51 -39.00
N LYS A 359 -18.05 14.24 -38.56
CA LYS A 359 -16.78 14.80 -39.06
C LYS A 359 -15.80 13.69 -39.49
N ASP A 360 -16.35 12.62 -40.04
CA ASP A 360 -15.60 11.51 -40.64
C ASP A 360 -15.40 11.69 -42.15
N GLU A 361 -14.17 11.95 -42.58
CA GLU A 361 -13.78 11.84 -44.00
C GLU A 361 -12.97 10.55 -44.20
N TYR A 362 -13.52 9.59 -44.95
CA TYR A 362 -12.84 8.38 -45.38
C TYR A 362 -12.38 8.52 -46.83
N PHE A 363 -11.14 8.16 -47.12
CA PHE A 363 -10.56 8.24 -48.47
C PHE A 363 -9.59 7.08 -48.72
N GLU A 364 -9.30 6.77 -49.99
CA GLU A 364 -8.35 5.73 -50.37
C GLU A 364 -7.06 6.37 -50.88
N ILE A 365 -5.91 5.84 -50.46
CA ILE A 365 -4.62 6.10 -51.10
C ILE A 365 -4.12 4.80 -51.74
N GLU A 366 -3.70 4.86 -52.99
CA GLU A 366 -3.06 3.73 -53.68
C GLU A 366 -1.63 3.56 -53.15
N VAL A 367 -1.29 2.36 -52.65
CA VAL A 367 0.05 2.07 -52.15
C VAL A 367 0.86 1.45 -53.29
N GLU A 368 1.86 2.18 -53.77
CA GLU A 368 2.91 1.63 -54.64
C GLU A 368 3.59 0.45 -53.95
N ALA A 369 3.75 -0.66 -54.67
CA ALA A 369 4.33 -1.86 -54.10
C ALA A 369 5.84 -1.66 -53.84
N PRO A 370 6.38 -2.05 -52.67
CA PRO A 370 7.80 -1.91 -52.41
C PRO A 370 8.59 -2.85 -53.32
N GLU A 371 9.48 -2.30 -54.15
CA GLU A 371 10.32 -3.08 -55.05
C GLU A 371 11.24 -4.03 -54.27
N LEU A 372 11.21 -5.32 -54.64
CA LEU A 372 12.10 -6.35 -54.10
C LEU A 372 13.37 -6.42 -54.97
N GLY A 373 14.31 -5.50 -54.74
CA GLY A 373 15.57 -5.39 -55.49
C GLY A 373 16.82 -5.30 -54.59
N ASN A 374 17.66 -6.32 -54.69
CA ASN A 374 19.10 -6.43 -54.34
C ASN A 374 19.67 -5.77 -53.06
N ARG A 375 20.40 -6.60 -52.29
CA ARG A 375 21.54 -6.18 -51.48
C ARG A 375 22.81 -6.24 -52.34
N GLU A 376 23.51 -5.11 -52.46
CA GLU A 376 24.98 -4.93 -52.51
C GLU A 376 25.22 -3.44 -52.84
N ALA A 377 25.87 -2.58 -52.04
CA ALA A 377 27.12 -2.64 -51.25
C ALA A 377 28.32 -2.00 -51.99
N ASN A 378 28.36 -0.65 -51.95
CA ASN A 378 29.51 0.21 -51.64
C ASN A 378 28.97 1.65 -51.41
N GLU A 379 29.44 2.46 -50.46
CA GLU A 379 30.79 3.05 -50.29
C GLU A 379 31.14 4.00 -51.47
N THR A 380 31.63 5.23 -51.26
CA THR A 380 32.56 5.74 -50.21
C THR A 380 32.10 7.15 -49.74
N GLU A 381 32.13 7.50 -48.45
CA GLU A 381 33.19 8.31 -47.77
C GLU A 381 32.79 8.58 -46.28
N GLY A 382 33.66 9.05 -45.37
CA GLY A 382 35.08 9.44 -45.56
C GLY A 382 35.88 9.72 -44.27
N ASN A 383 35.42 10.62 -43.37
CA ASN A 383 36.18 11.07 -42.18
C ASN A 383 35.28 11.41 -40.97
N GLY A 384 35.66 11.20 -39.70
CA GLY A 384 36.90 10.58 -39.16
C GLY A 384 36.98 10.69 -37.62
N ASP A 385 37.77 9.80 -37.01
CA ASP A 385 38.37 9.81 -35.67
C ASP A 385 37.49 9.59 -34.38
N ASP A 386 37.84 8.72 -33.41
CA ASP A 386 38.57 7.42 -33.48
C ASP A 386 38.47 6.56 -32.18
N ASP A 387 39.00 5.31 -32.24
CA ASP A 387 39.50 4.44 -31.15
C ASP A 387 38.46 3.84 -30.14
N ALA A 388 38.38 2.54 -29.76
CA ALA A 388 38.93 1.22 -30.16
C ALA A 388 38.26 0.12 -29.24
N SER A 389 38.69 -1.14 -29.10
CA SER A 389 38.84 -2.34 -29.97
C SER A 389 39.02 -3.57 -29.00
N ALA A 390 38.94 -4.89 -29.27
CA ALA A 390 38.39 -5.81 -30.30
C ALA A 390 38.00 -7.13 -29.51
N HIS A 391 38.02 -8.42 -29.90
CA HIS A 391 38.34 -9.27 -31.07
C HIS A 391 37.63 -10.67 -30.86
N GLU A 392 37.25 -11.37 -31.94
CA GLU A 392 37.39 -12.81 -32.31
C GLU A 392 37.53 -14.00 -31.30
N THR A 393 37.34 -15.30 -31.65
CA THR A 393 37.36 -16.08 -32.95
C THR A 393 36.56 -17.42 -32.93
N ASN A 394 36.37 -18.07 -34.11
CA ASN A 394 36.26 -19.53 -34.43
C ASN A 394 34.97 -20.40 -34.27
N ASP A 395 34.26 -20.62 -35.40
CA ASP A 395 34.09 -21.86 -36.22
C ASP A 395 33.64 -23.28 -35.73
N ALA A 396 32.55 -23.77 -36.38
CA ALA A 396 32.38 -25.06 -37.11
C ALA A 396 32.26 -26.45 -36.38
N PRO A 397 31.91 -27.59 -37.06
CA PRO A 397 30.63 -27.84 -37.78
C PRO A 397 30.04 -29.29 -37.64
N ALA A 398 28.83 -29.51 -38.22
CA ALA A 398 28.22 -30.79 -38.66
C ALA A 398 27.86 -31.87 -37.59
N HIS A 399 27.03 -32.90 -37.82
CA HIS A 399 26.16 -33.26 -38.99
C HIS A 399 24.69 -33.48 -38.50
N GLU A 400 23.78 -34.41 -38.86
CA GLU A 400 23.66 -35.59 -39.75
C GLU A 400 22.15 -35.89 -40.04
N THR A 401 21.77 -37.02 -40.68
CA THR A 401 20.37 -37.42 -40.97
C THR A 401 20.16 -38.95 -41.00
N GLN A 402 18.97 -39.47 -40.68
CA GLN A 402 18.22 -40.49 -41.48
C GLN A 402 16.85 -40.91 -40.88
N SER A 403 16.07 -41.72 -41.63
CA SER A 403 14.64 -41.99 -41.40
C SER A 403 14.14 -43.33 -41.96
N THR A 404 13.36 -44.10 -41.18
CA THR A 404 12.49 -45.25 -41.56
C THR A 404 11.58 -45.60 -40.37
N ALA A 405 10.46 -46.33 -40.46
CA ALA A 405 9.44 -46.50 -41.51
C ALA A 405 8.14 -47.08 -40.85
N GLU A 406 6.98 -46.95 -41.50
CA GLU A 406 5.65 -47.41 -41.03
C GLU A 406 5.37 -48.91 -41.40
N PRO A 407 4.22 -49.59 -41.09
CA PRO A 407 2.82 -49.06 -41.04
C PRO A 407 1.80 -49.67 -40.04
N GLY A 408 0.57 -49.12 -40.02
CA GLY A 408 -0.65 -49.97 -40.01
C GLY A 408 -1.82 -49.70 -39.03
N SER A 409 -2.80 -48.87 -39.46
CA SER A 409 -4.28 -49.08 -39.41
C SER A 409 -5.02 -49.50 -38.11
N ASN A 410 -6.26 -49.10 -37.80
CA ASN A 410 -7.27 -48.15 -38.35
C ASN A 410 -7.99 -47.49 -37.15
N HIS A 411 -8.45 -46.24 -37.18
CA HIS A 411 -9.85 -45.81 -37.48
C HIS A 411 -10.02 -44.34 -36.99
N SER A 412 -10.96 -43.50 -37.45
CA SER A 412 -11.88 -43.57 -38.60
C SER A 412 -12.48 -42.18 -38.96
N SER A 413 -12.12 -41.67 -40.14
CA SER A 413 -12.98 -40.99 -41.14
C SER A 413 -14.02 -39.89 -40.80
N SER A 414 -14.09 -38.91 -41.73
CA SER A 414 -15.27 -38.13 -42.21
C SER A 414 -15.48 -36.71 -41.64
N PHE A 415 -15.95 -35.71 -42.42
CA PHE A 415 -16.21 -35.62 -43.88
C PHE A 415 -16.11 -34.17 -44.41
N LYS A 416 -16.33 -33.96 -45.73
CA LYS A 416 -16.25 -32.65 -46.43
C LYS A 416 -17.57 -31.84 -46.38
N ARG A 417 -17.47 -30.53 -46.69
CA ARG A 417 -18.58 -29.58 -46.92
C ARG A 417 -19.53 -30.02 -48.05
N PRO A 418 -20.78 -29.51 -48.02
CA PRO A 418 -21.39 -28.84 -49.17
C PRO A 418 -21.73 -27.35 -48.87
N GLY A 419 -22.24 -26.61 -49.87
CA GLY A 419 -22.75 -25.24 -49.72
C GLY A 419 -23.50 -24.79 -50.98
N HIS A 420 -24.38 -23.78 -50.87
CA HIS A 420 -25.24 -23.17 -51.91
C HIS A 420 -26.06 -22.04 -51.22
N THR A 421 -26.59 -20.95 -51.82
CA THR A 421 -26.50 -20.30 -53.16
C THR A 421 -26.83 -18.80 -52.96
N GLN A 422 -26.35 -17.90 -53.83
CA GLN A 422 -27.18 -16.80 -54.33
C GLN A 422 -26.87 -16.52 -55.82
N LEU A 423 -27.78 -15.87 -56.52
CA LEU A 423 -27.91 -15.91 -57.99
C LEU A 423 -27.23 -14.73 -58.71
N ALA A 424 -26.85 -14.97 -59.97
CA ALA A 424 -26.46 -13.94 -60.94
C ALA A 424 -27.70 -13.27 -61.57
N PRO A 425 -27.51 -12.23 -62.40
CA PRO A 425 -27.57 -12.50 -63.85
C PRO A 425 -26.28 -12.10 -64.61
N SER A 426 -26.26 -12.43 -65.90
CA SER A 426 -25.08 -12.57 -66.77
C SER A 426 -24.69 -11.33 -67.58
N GLY A 427 -23.41 -11.26 -67.98
CA GLY A 427 -22.88 -10.40 -69.04
C GLY A 427 -21.42 -10.76 -69.35
N ASP A 428 -21.12 -11.16 -70.59
CA ASP A 428 -19.81 -11.69 -71.00
C ASP A 428 -18.75 -10.60 -71.27
N ALA A 429 -17.54 -10.78 -70.74
CA ALA A 429 -16.30 -10.13 -71.19
C ALA A 429 -15.06 -10.93 -70.71
N PRO A 430 -13.93 -10.93 -71.45
CA PRO A 430 -12.77 -11.78 -71.15
C PRO A 430 -11.86 -11.24 -70.04
N ALA A 431 -11.01 -12.11 -69.50
CA ALA A 431 -10.07 -11.79 -68.42
C ALA A 431 -8.92 -10.86 -68.88
N ASP A 432 -8.86 -9.66 -68.30
CA ASP A 432 -7.78 -8.70 -68.51
C ASP A 432 -6.97 -8.56 -67.21
N ASN A 433 -5.76 -9.13 -67.21
CA ASN A 433 -5.01 -9.42 -65.98
C ASN A 433 -4.20 -8.20 -65.49
N LYS A 434 -4.92 -7.14 -65.09
CA LYS A 434 -4.31 -5.93 -64.49
C LYS A 434 -4.09 -6.12 -62.99
N THR A 435 -2.83 -6.01 -62.55
CA THR A 435 -2.45 -6.02 -61.14
C THR A 435 -2.97 -4.77 -60.44
N THR A 436 -4.15 -4.84 -59.82
CA THR A 436 -4.74 -3.72 -59.09
C THR A 436 -3.80 -3.25 -57.96
N PRO A 437 -3.46 -1.95 -57.86
CA PRO A 437 -2.60 -1.46 -56.78
C PRO A 437 -3.28 -1.66 -55.42
N ALA A 438 -2.47 -1.91 -54.39
CA ALA A 438 -2.97 -2.21 -53.05
C ALA A 438 -3.53 -0.93 -52.41
N ARG A 439 -4.84 -0.69 -52.55
CA ARG A 439 -5.49 0.48 -51.96
C ARG A 439 -5.58 0.37 -50.44
N ARG A 440 -5.18 1.45 -49.77
CA ARG A 440 -5.24 1.59 -48.32
C ARG A 440 -6.26 2.67 -47.96
N GLN A 441 -7.32 2.27 -47.29
CA GLN A 441 -8.25 3.22 -46.69
C GLN A 441 -7.52 4.03 -45.60
N MET A 442 -7.68 5.35 -45.66
CA MET A 442 -7.20 6.33 -44.73
C MET A 442 -8.37 7.17 -44.20
N TYR A 443 -8.10 7.89 -43.12
CA TYR A 443 -9.09 8.65 -42.38
C TYR A 443 -8.57 10.03 -42.00
N ARG A 444 -9.47 11.01 -42.14
CA ARG A 444 -9.27 12.42 -41.83
C ARG A 444 -10.50 12.87 -41.05
N GLY A 445 -10.33 13.28 -39.80
CA GLY A 445 -11.45 13.53 -38.90
C GLY A 445 -11.08 13.58 -37.43
N HIS A 446 -12.09 13.71 -36.57
CA HIS A 446 -11.92 13.97 -35.14
C HIS A 446 -11.87 12.69 -34.28
N ARG A 447 -12.45 11.56 -34.74
CA ARG A 447 -12.62 10.35 -33.93
C ARG A 447 -11.32 9.56 -33.76
N LEU A 448 -11.11 9.03 -32.55
CA LEU A 448 -9.91 8.27 -32.14
C LEU A 448 -10.15 6.75 -32.08
N GLY A 449 -11.40 6.32 -32.02
CA GLY A 449 -11.85 4.94 -31.87
C GLY A 449 -13.38 4.93 -31.67
N ASN A 450 -14.00 3.76 -31.57
CA ASN A 450 -15.43 3.70 -31.32
C ASN A 450 -15.78 3.80 -29.83
N SER A 451 -17.07 3.84 -29.53
CA SER A 451 -17.64 3.97 -28.18
C SER A 451 -17.20 2.86 -27.21
N ALA A 452 -17.01 1.63 -27.70
CA ALA A 452 -16.50 0.51 -26.90
C ALA A 452 -15.00 0.68 -26.55
N GLN A 453 -14.27 1.46 -27.35
CA GLN A 453 -12.85 1.75 -27.18
C GLN A 453 -12.57 3.00 -26.32
N THR A 454 -13.60 3.78 -25.97
CA THR A 454 -13.47 4.93 -25.05
C THR A 454 -12.80 4.52 -23.73
N PRO A 455 -11.64 5.11 -23.35
CA PRO A 455 -10.97 4.79 -22.10
C PRO A 455 -11.87 5.01 -20.88
N GLN A 456 -11.84 4.08 -19.92
CA GLN A 456 -12.62 4.19 -18.69
C GLN A 456 -12.28 5.48 -17.92
N GLN A 457 -11.03 5.95 -17.99
CA GLN A 457 -10.63 7.22 -17.38
C GLN A 457 -11.37 8.43 -17.97
N THR A 458 -11.65 8.44 -19.28
CA THR A 458 -12.45 9.49 -19.94
C THR A 458 -13.89 9.45 -19.44
N ARG A 459 -14.55 8.28 -19.49
CA ARG A 459 -15.93 8.09 -19.00
C ARG A 459 -16.09 8.57 -17.54
N VAL A 460 -15.15 8.17 -16.68
CA VAL A 460 -15.15 8.54 -15.26
C VAL A 460 -14.80 10.02 -15.04
N SER A 461 -13.95 10.62 -15.88
CA SER A 461 -13.66 12.07 -15.85
C SER A 461 -14.91 12.88 -16.16
N THR A 462 -15.66 12.53 -17.20
CA THR A 462 -16.92 13.19 -17.58
C THR A 462 -17.93 13.11 -16.44
N ALA A 463 -18.15 11.92 -15.90
CA ALA A 463 -19.07 11.69 -14.79
C ALA A 463 -18.68 12.47 -13.52
N ARG A 464 -17.39 12.44 -13.15
CA ARG A 464 -16.83 13.14 -11.99
C ARG A 464 -16.89 14.66 -12.14
N ASN A 465 -16.63 15.20 -13.33
CA ASN A 465 -16.66 16.64 -13.55
C ASN A 465 -18.09 17.18 -13.66
N PHE A 466 -19.04 16.40 -14.20
CA PHE A 466 -20.47 16.72 -14.12
C PHE A 466 -20.94 16.73 -12.65
N ALA A 467 -20.63 15.67 -11.89
CA ALA A 467 -21.01 15.55 -10.47
C ALA A 467 -20.45 16.67 -9.58
N LYS A 468 -19.31 17.27 -9.96
CA LYS A 468 -18.69 18.40 -9.22
C LYS A 468 -19.47 19.71 -9.32
N MET A 469 -20.28 19.90 -10.36
CA MET A 469 -21.06 21.14 -10.53
C MET A 469 -22.09 21.31 -9.41
N PHE A 470 -22.76 20.23 -8.98
CA PHE A 470 -23.66 20.27 -7.82
C PHE A 470 -22.96 19.98 -6.49
N SER A 471 -22.14 18.91 -6.40
CA SER A 471 -21.63 18.43 -5.10
C SER A 471 -20.76 19.45 -4.35
N HIS A 472 -20.04 20.32 -5.05
CA HIS A 472 -19.22 21.35 -4.42
C HIS A 472 -20.02 22.43 -3.67
N ARG A 473 -21.29 22.70 -4.02
CA ARG A 473 -22.12 23.69 -3.29
C ARG A 473 -22.64 23.13 -1.97
N PHE A 474 -23.11 21.89 -1.98
CA PHE A 474 -23.63 21.18 -0.79
C PHE A 474 -22.53 20.64 0.16
N ASN A 475 -21.33 21.23 0.17
CA ASN A 475 -20.17 20.79 0.97
C ASN A 475 -19.85 19.27 0.83
N CYS A 476 -20.12 18.70 -0.34
CA CYS A 476 -19.89 17.29 -0.63
C CYS A 476 -18.62 17.09 -1.47
N ARG A 477 -18.08 15.86 -1.46
CA ARG A 477 -16.89 15.46 -2.23
C ARG A 477 -17.03 14.06 -2.78
N ASP A 478 -16.43 13.83 -3.95
CA ASP A 478 -16.19 12.50 -4.48
C ASP A 478 -15.04 11.79 -3.75
N TYR A 479 -15.22 10.49 -3.47
CA TYR A 479 -14.13 9.61 -3.02
C TYR A 479 -14.22 8.24 -3.71
N ASP A 480 -13.07 7.68 -4.03
CA ASP A 480 -12.97 6.31 -4.55
C ASP A 480 -13.07 5.31 -3.36
N PRO A 481 -14.05 4.40 -3.34
CA PRO A 481 -14.27 3.46 -2.24
C PRO A 481 -13.19 2.37 -2.17
N GLY A 482 -12.93 1.86 -0.96
CA GLY A 482 -11.92 0.82 -0.75
C GLY A 482 -12.33 -0.55 -1.33
N PRO A 483 -11.40 -1.31 -1.94
CA PRO A 483 -11.68 -2.63 -2.56
C PRO A 483 -11.89 -3.78 -1.53
N ARG A 484 -12.43 -3.45 -0.37
CA ARG A 484 -12.74 -4.33 0.76
C ARG A 484 -14.24 -4.38 1.07
N GLU A 485 -15.00 -3.43 0.55
CA GLU A 485 -16.42 -3.26 0.81
C GLU A 485 -17.23 -4.12 -0.16
N LYS A 486 -17.96 -5.11 0.38
CA LYS A 486 -18.74 -6.11 -0.35
C LYS A 486 -20.10 -6.29 0.31
N LEU A 487 -21.10 -6.73 -0.45
CA LEU A 487 -22.40 -7.10 0.12
C LEU A 487 -22.29 -8.46 0.83
N LYS A 488 -22.65 -8.49 2.11
CA LYS A 488 -22.83 -9.70 2.95
C LYS A 488 -24.32 -10.01 2.99
N ILE A 489 -24.70 -11.24 2.67
CA ILE A 489 -26.06 -11.77 2.75
C ILE A 489 -25.97 -13.01 3.65
N LYS A 490 -26.37 -12.85 4.91
CA LYS A 490 -26.15 -13.77 6.03
C LYS A 490 -24.67 -14.16 6.16
N ASP A 491 -24.32 -15.37 5.71
CA ASP A 491 -23.01 -16.00 5.74
C ASP A 491 -22.28 -15.99 4.37
N ILE A 492 -22.92 -15.47 3.32
CA ILE A 492 -22.41 -15.44 1.95
C ILE A 492 -22.00 -14.02 1.56
N LEU A 493 -20.93 -13.89 0.77
CA LEU A 493 -20.58 -12.63 0.10
C LEU A 493 -21.07 -12.67 -1.35
N LEU A 494 -21.73 -11.61 -1.80
CA LEU A 494 -22.06 -11.47 -3.22
C LEU A 494 -20.76 -11.32 -4.04
N PRO A 495 -20.63 -11.97 -5.22
CA PRO A 495 -19.41 -11.89 -6.02
C PRO A 495 -19.06 -10.42 -6.39
N PRO A 496 -17.80 -9.99 -6.26
CA PRO A 496 -17.44 -8.57 -6.45
C PRO A 496 -17.88 -7.95 -7.78
N PRO A 497 -17.86 -8.65 -8.93
CA PRO A 497 -18.35 -8.06 -10.19
C PRO A 497 -19.87 -7.89 -10.27
N ALA A 498 -20.65 -8.44 -9.32
CA ALA A 498 -22.09 -8.22 -9.16
C ALA A 498 -22.42 -7.05 -8.19
N THR A 499 -21.43 -6.30 -7.73
CA THR A 499 -21.60 -5.03 -7.00
C THR A 499 -20.75 -3.96 -7.66
N MET A 500 -21.34 -3.00 -8.40
CA MET A 500 -20.52 -2.00 -9.11
C MET A 500 -21.00 -0.56 -8.89
N TYR A 501 -20.10 0.22 -8.33
CA TYR A 501 -20.12 1.67 -8.19
C TYR A 501 -18.67 2.13 -8.34
N THR A 502 -18.46 3.28 -8.99
CA THR A 502 -17.12 3.74 -9.40
C THR A 502 -16.52 4.69 -8.38
N PHE A 503 -17.31 5.66 -7.93
CA PHE A 503 -16.98 6.54 -6.81
C PHE A 503 -18.27 6.89 -6.06
N ASN A 504 -18.14 7.22 -4.78
CA ASN A 504 -19.25 7.70 -3.96
C ASN A 504 -19.10 9.21 -3.74
N ILE A 505 -20.22 9.90 -3.57
CA ILE A 505 -20.26 11.28 -3.08
C ILE A 505 -20.68 11.23 -1.61
N SER A 506 -19.92 11.92 -0.76
CA SER A 506 -20.17 12.02 0.67
C SER A 506 -20.06 13.47 1.14
N ARG A 507 -20.68 13.77 2.28
CA ARG A 507 -20.59 15.08 2.90
C ARG A 507 -19.23 15.26 3.60
N VAL A 508 -18.68 16.47 3.60
CA VAL A 508 -17.53 16.81 4.46
C VAL A 508 -18.07 17.20 5.84
N PRO A 509 -17.55 16.66 6.94
CA PRO A 509 -18.00 17.02 8.29
C PRO A 509 -17.94 18.53 8.53
N SER A 510 -18.98 19.06 9.19
CA SER A 510 -18.99 20.44 9.69
C SER A 510 -17.87 20.69 10.71
N ASP A 511 -17.48 19.63 11.44
CA ASP A 511 -16.35 19.65 12.35
C ASP A 511 -15.01 19.86 11.63
N ARG A 512 -14.46 21.06 11.79
CA ARG A 512 -13.15 21.47 11.23
C ARG A 512 -12.01 20.49 11.55
N ASN A 513 -12.10 19.75 12.64
CA ASN A 513 -11.09 18.74 13.02
C ASN A 513 -11.24 17.43 12.22
N LEU A 514 -12.47 16.93 12.05
CA LEU A 514 -12.76 15.74 11.24
C LEU A 514 -12.51 16.03 9.74
N ALA A 515 -12.90 17.21 9.26
CA ALA A 515 -12.59 17.69 7.91
C ALA A 515 -11.07 17.82 7.65
N LYS A 516 -10.28 18.27 8.63
CA LYS A 516 -8.80 18.28 8.56
C LYS A 516 -8.20 16.89 8.53
N ALA A 517 -8.79 15.93 9.26
CA ALA A 517 -8.43 14.51 9.20
C ALA A 517 -8.80 13.84 7.86
N ARG A 518 -9.56 14.54 6.99
CA ARG A 518 -10.11 14.05 5.71
C ARG A 518 -11.10 12.89 5.89
N LEU A 519 -11.85 12.93 6.98
CA LEU A 519 -13.02 12.08 7.18
C LEU A 519 -14.20 12.61 6.35
N LEU A 520 -15.15 11.73 6.04
CA LEU A 520 -16.36 11.99 5.25
C LEU A 520 -17.58 11.43 5.99
N GLU A 521 -18.74 12.08 5.86
CA GLU A 521 -20.01 11.65 6.44
C GLU A 521 -20.90 10.95 5.41
N GLY A 522 -21.39 9.77 5.79
CA GLY A 522 -22.20 8.86 4.98
C GLY A 522 -21.52 8.38 3.69
N PRO A 523 -22.23 7.58 2.90
CA PRO A 523 -22.38 7.80 1.48
C PRO A 523 -23.72 8.49 1.22
N LEU A 524 -23.69 9.57 0.43
CA LEU A 524 -24.89 10.35 0.07
C LEU A 524 -25.56 9.76 -1.18
N LEU A 525 -24.76 9.52 -2.22
CA LEU A 525 -25.15 8.83 -3.46
C LEU A 525 -23.91 8.19 -4.11
N SER A 526 -24.09 7.17 -4.96
CA SER A 526 -22.99 6.64 -5.79
C SER A 526 -23.06 7.09 -7.24
N VAL A 527 -21.92 6.98 -7.92
CA VAL A 527 -21.81 7.17 -9.37
C VAL A 527 -21.16 5.93 -9.99
N TYR A 528 -21.76 5.44 -11.07
CA TYR A 528 -21.42 4.19 -11.74
C TYR A 528 -21.19 4.42 -13.23
N CYS A 529 -19.97 4.16 -13.71
CA CYS A 529 -19.60 4.30 -15.13
C CYS A 529 -19.46 2.93 -15.79
N ARG A 530 -20.41 2.56 -16.65
CA ARG A 530 -20.36 1.32 -17.44
C ARG A 530 -19.21 1.37 -18.46
N HIS A 531 -18.69 0.20 -18.84
CA HIS A 531 -17.64 0.04 -19.86
C HIS A 531 -18.19 -0.56 -21.17
N GLU A 532 -19.28 -1.29 -21.04
CA GLU A 532 -20.12 -1.84 -22.09
C GLU A 532 -20.77 -0.72 -22.94
N VAL A 533 -21.20 -1.09 -24.14
CA VAL A 533 -22.04 -0.30 -25.06
C VAL A 533 -23.09 -1.14 -25.81
N ILE A 534 -23.13 -2.47 -25.57
CA ILE A 534 -24.11 -3.41 -26.10
C ILE A 534 -24.53 -4.32 -24.95
N TRP A 535 -25.84 -4.47 -24.73
CA TRP A 535 -26.38 -5.33 -23.66
C TRP A 535 -27.18 -6.53 -24.18
N LYS A 536 -27.79 -6.44 -25.37
CA LYS A 536 -28.57 -7.55 -25.95
C LYS A 536 -27.74 -8.44 -26.86
N GLU A 537 -27.94 -9.75 -26.73
CA GLU A 537 -27.22 -10.75 -27.50
C GLU A 537 -27.53 -10.64 -29.00
N ARG A 538 -28.80 -10.48 -29.38
CA ARG A 538 -29.23 -10.28 -30.78
C ARG A 538 -28.49 -9.14 -31.49
N THR A 539 -28.28 -8.01 -30.80
CA THR A 539 -27.57 -6.83 -31.35
C THR A 539 -26.09 -7.16 -31.60
N ARG A 540 -25.48 -7.94 -30.70
CA ARG A 540 -24.11 -8.44 -30.85
C ARG A 540 -23.98 -9.47 -31.97
N GLU A 541 -24.93 -10.40 -32.09
CA GLU A 541 -24.99 -11.39 -33.18
C GLU A 541 -25.11 -10.72 -34.55
N MET A 542 -25.97 -9.70 -34.67
CA MET A 542 -26.11 -8.91 -35.90
C MET A 542 -24.79 -8.26 -36.32
N LEU A 543 -24.05 -7.65 -35.38
CA LEU A 543 -22.77 -7.01 -35.66
C LEU A 543 -21.65 -8.03 -35.99
N VAL A 544 -21.74 -9.27 -35.47
CA VAL A 544 -20.88 -10.39 -35.89
C VAL A 544 -21.25 -10.85 -37.32
N ALA A 545 -22.54 -10.89 -37.66
CA ALA A 545 -23.01 -11.24 -39.01
C ALA A 545 -22.66 -10.18 -40.08
N GLU A 546 -22.53 -8.90 -39.69
CA GLU A 546 -21.89 -7.85 -40.52
C GLU A 546 -20.38 -8.08 -40.78
N GLY A 547 -19.79 -9.13 -40.20
CA GLY A 547 -18.38 -9.46 -40.35
C GLY A 547 -17.43 -8.61 -39.48
N ARG A 548 -17.94 -7.83 -38.52
CA ARG A 548 -17.09 -6.99 -37.66
C ARG A 548 -16.33 -7.85 -36.65
N PRO A 549 -15.05 -7.55 -36.36
CA PRO A 549 -14.24 -8.35 -35.45
C PRO A 549 -14.65 -8.14 -33.98
N HIS A 550 -14.57 -9.21 -33.19
CA HIS A 550 -14.98 -9.21 -31.77
C HIS A 550 -14.25 -8.18 -30.89
N SER A 551 -13.10 -7.66 -31.34
CA SER A 551 -12.35 -6.58 -30.70
C SER A 551 -13.03 -5.20 -30.75
N GLU A 552 -14.02 -4.99 -31.62
CA GLU A 552 -14.72 -3.71 -31.76
C GLU A 552 -15.91 -3.56 -30.80
N PHE A 553 -16.43 -4.65 -30.25
CA PHE A 553 -17.65 -4.63 -29.41
C PHE A 553 -17.38 -4.38 -27.92
N GLY A 554 -16.13 -4.56 -27.48
CA GLY A 554 -15.75 -4.50 -26.06
C GLY A 554 -16.17 -5.74 -25.27
N ASP A 555 -16.42 -5.56 -23.98
CA ASP A 555 -16.88 -6.62 -23.07
C ASP A 555 -18.43 -6.70 -23.10
N PHE A 556 -18.98 -7.92 -23.10
CA PHE A 556 -20.42 -8.19 -23.12
C PHE A 556 -20.83 -8.98 -21.87
N VAL A 557 -21.95 -8.60 -21.25
CA VAL A 557 -22.29 -9.02 -19.88
C VAL A 557 -23.78 -9.38 -19.69
N GLY A 558 -24.71 -8.87 -20.52
CA GLY A 558 -26.16 -9.08 -20.41
C GLY A 558 -26.93 -7.93 -19.75
N GLU A 559 -28.24 -7.84 -19.97
CA GLU A 559 -29.11 -6.81 -19.36
C GLU A 559 -29.35 -7.13 -17.86
N GLU A 560 -29.71 -8.37 -17.58
CA GLU A 560 -30.06 -8.90 -16.25
C GLU A 560 -28.90 -8.73 -15.27
N PHE A 561 -27.68 -9.06 -15.70
CA PHE A 561 -26.49 -8.90 -14.86
C PHE A 561 -26.15 -7.43 -14.58
N ASP A 562 -26.35 -6.54 -15.55
CA ASP A 562 -26.12 -5.11 -15.32
C ASP A 562 -27.13 -4.53 -14.32
N PHE A 563 -28.39 -4.98 -14.37
CA PHE A 563 -29.36 -4.67 -13.31
C PHE A 563 -28.92 -5.21 -11.94
N MET A 564 -28.40 -6.45 -11.88
CA MET A 564 -27.87 -7.03 -10.64
C MET A 564 -26.70 -6.20 -10.07
N ARG A 565 -25.83 -5.63 -10.92
CA ARG A 565 -24.75 -4.72 -10.48
C ARG A 565 -25.27 -3.42 -9.88
N GLU A 566 -26.31 -2.84 -10.48
CA GLU A 566 -26.95 -1.61 -9.99
C GLU A 566 -27.67 -1.86 -8.67
N LEU A 567 -28.48 -2.92 -8.58
CA LEU A 567 -29.13 -3.37 -7.35
C LEU A 567 -28.11 -3.68 -6.26
N GLY A 568 -27.02 -4.37 -6.59
CA GLY A 568 -25.91 -4.65 -5.68
C GLY A 568 -25.20 -3.39 -5.18
N GLY A 569 -25.04 -2.38 -6.04
CA GLY A 569 -24.48 -1.06 -5.66
C GLY A 569 -25.40 -0.31 -4.68
N LEU A 570 -26.69 -0.22 -5.00
CA LEU A 570 -27.72 0.40 -4.17
C LEU A 570 -27.87 -0.31 -2.81
N LEU A 571 -27.86 -1.65 -2.78
CA LEU A 571 -27.88 -2.43 -1.54
C LEU A 571 -26.62 -2.24 -0.70
N VAL A 572 -25.43 -2.17 -1.31
CA VAL A 572 -24.18 -1.87 -0.58
C VAL A 572 -24.25 -0.50 0.09
N LEU A 573 -24.79 0.53 -0.59
CA LEU A 573 -24.99 1.86 -0.01
C LEU A 573 -26.00 1.86 1.14
N ALA A 574 -27.12 1.15 1.02
CA ALA A 574 -28.10 1.00 2.10
C ALA A 574 -27.50 0.29 3.32
N VAL A 575 -26.73 -0.79 3.09
CA VAL A 575 -26.00 -1.50 4.14
C VAL A 575 -24.89 -0.65 4.76
N GLN A 576 -24.28 0.28 4.01
CA GLN A 576 -23.35 1.28 4.56
C GLN A 576 -24.07 2.30 5.45
N ARG A 577 -25.18 2.87 4.99
CA ARG A 577 -25.98 3.86 5.75
C ARG A 577 -26.55 3.25 7.03
N ALA A 578 -27.01 1.99 6.98
CA ALA A 578 -27.44 1.21 8.13
C ALA A 578 -26.30 0.71 9.06
N ARG A 579 -25.11 1.33 9.02
CA ARG A 579 -24.05 1.22 10.05
C ARG A 579 -24.02 2.39 11.02
N GLU A 580 -24.84 3.41 10.81
CA GLU A 580 -25.13 4.45 11.80
C GLU A 580 -25.43 3.81 13.17
N ASP A 581 -24.89 4.42 14.22
CA ASP A 581 -24.93 3.98 15.63
C ASP A 581 -24.40 2.58 15.98
N LYS A 582 -23.90 1.79 15.00
CA LYS A 582 -23.28 0.45 15.26
C LYS A 582 -21.85 0.50 15.80
N GLY A 583 -21.48 1.63 16.41
CA GLY A 583 -20.16 1.90 16.97
C GLY A 583 -19.04 2.01 15.93
N GLY A 584 -17.80 2.10 16.42
CA GLY A 584 -16.63 1.98 15.55
C GLY A 584 -16.43 0.56 15.03
N LYS A 585 -15.56 0.40 14.02
CA LYS A 585 -15.06 -0.90 13.52
C LYS A 585 -14.77 -1.88 14.66
N ASP A 586 -14.05 -1.41 15.68
CA ASP A 586 -13.55 -2.23 16.79
C ASP A 586 -14.61 -2.48 17.89
N GLU A 587 -15.85 -2.10 17.67
CA GLU A 587 -17.00 -2.35 18.56
C GLU A 587 -17.98 -3.32 17.90
N HIS A 588 -18.29 -3.12 16.62
CA HIS A 588 -19.05 -4.09 15.81
C HIS A 588 -18.42 -5.49 15.83
N TRP A 589 -17.08 -5.61 15.69
CA TRP A 589 -16.41 -6.90 15.79
C TRP A 589 -16.40 -7.50 17.21
N LYS A 590 -16.51 -6.70 18.28
CA LYS A 590 -16.67 -7.25 19.64
C LYS A 590 -18.03 -7.94 19.81
N GLN A 591 -19.07 -7.43 19.13
CA GLN A 591 -20.38 -8.06 19.10
C GLN A 591 -20.40 -9.32 18.24
N GLU A 592 -19.94 -9.28 16.97
CA GLU A 592 -19.96 -10.48 16.11
C GLU A 592 -19.06 -11.62 16.61
N THR A 593 -17.95 -11.31 17.31
CA THR A 593 -17.03 -12.34 17.84
C THR A 593 -17.34 -12.79 19.27
N ALA A 594 -18.35 -12.24 19.94
CA ALA A 594 -18.63 -12.57 21.35
C ALA A 594 -18.84 -14.07 21.58
N ASP A 595 -19.64 -14.70 20.72
CA ASP A 595 -19.96 -16.13 20.76
C ASP A 595 -18.88 -17.02 20.14
N TRP A 596 -17.87 -16.43 19.49
CA TRP A 596 -16.73 -17.15 18.92
C TRP A 596 -15.76 -17.53 20.05
N TRP A 597 -16.20 -18.44 20.92
CA TRP A 597 -15.42 -18.91 22.07
C TRP A 597 -14.03 -19.41 21.66
N TRP A 598 -13.86 -19.85 20.42
CA TRP A 598 -12.60 -20.31 19.86
C TRP A 598 -11.60 -19.21 19.47
N SER A 599 -11.99 -17.94 19.40
CA SER A 599 -11.07 -16.79 19.30
C SER A 599 -10.74 -16.19 20.66
N HIS A 600 -11.59 -16.38 21.66
CA HIS A 600 -11.43 -15.76 22.99
C HIS A 600 -10.97 -16.73 24.10
N LYS A 601 -11.14 -18.05 23.93
CA LYS A 601 -10.63 -19.10 24.83
C LYS A 601 -9.53 -19.91 24.13
N PRO A 602 -8.33 -20.05 24.72
CA PRO A 602 -7.29 -20.93 24.19
C PRO A 602 -7.77 -22.38 24.08
N ARG A 603 -7.68 -23.00 22.90
CA ARG A 603 -8.22 -24.35 22.64
C ARG A 603 -7.41 -25.50 23.28
N TRP A 604 -6.20 -25.22 23.74
CA TRP A 604 -5.29 -26.19 24.35
C TRP A 604 -4.66 -25.56 25.61
N GLY A 605 -4.29 -26.40 26.59
CA GLY A 605 -3.93 -25.99 27.95
C GLY A 605 -2.98 -24.79 28.00
N GLY A 606 -3.32 -23.79 28.82
CA GLY A 606 -2.95 -22.36 28.69
C GLY A 606 -1.47 -21.96 28.73
N GLY A 607 -0.65 -22.49 27.82
CA GLY A 607 0.57 -21.86 27.34
C GLY A 607 0.32 -21.17 25.99
N SER A 608 1.09 -20.14 25.67
CA SER A 608 0.93 -19.35 24.43
C SER A 608 1.18 -20.21 23.17
N THR A 609 0.09 -20.62 22.49
CA THR A 609 0.15 -21.45 21.28
C THR A 609 0.67 -20.66 20.08
N LYS A 610 1.79 -21.12 19.50
CA LYS A 610 2.60 -20.37 18.51
C LYS A 610 2.24 -20.60 17.04
N TRP A 611 1.13 -21.29 16.75
CA TRP A 611 0.70 -21.62 15.39
C TRP A 611 -0.81 -21.39 15.24
N GLY A 612 -1.20 -20.40 14.44
CA GLY A 612 -2.61 -20.05 14.21
C GLY A 612 -2.93 -18.56 14.04
N GLN A 613 -1.95 -17.65 14.17
CA GLN A 613 -2.16 -16.20 14.00
C GLN A 613 -2.02 -15.75 12.54
N LEU A 614 -2.75 -14.69 12.19
CA LEU A 614 -2.64 -14.01 10.89
C LEU A 614 -1.29 -13.25 10.78
N PRO A 615 -0.73 -13.06 9.57
CA PRO A 615 0.54 -12.36 9.38
C PRO A 615 0.58 -10.91 9.91
N SER A 616 -0.58 -10.28 10.14
CA SER A 616 -0.74 -8.96 10.76
C SER A 616 -0.69 -8.95 12.28
N GLU A 617 -0.73 -10.11 12.94
CA GLU A 617 -0.74 -10.26 14.41
C GLU A 617 0.58 -10.79 14.97
N ILE A 618 1.63 -10.81 14.15
CA ILE A 618 3.01 -10.97 14.62
C ILE A 618 3.40 -9.69 15.37
N PHE A 619 3.05 -9.63 16.66
CA PHE A 619 3.61 -8.63 17.57
C PHE A 619 5.15 -8.72 17.53
N GLU A 620 5.83 -7.57 17.52
CA GLU A 620 7.31 -7.51 17.49
C GLU A 620 7.96 -8.35 18.62
N ASP A 621 7.23 -8.53 19.71
CA ASP A 621 7.63 -9.31 20.87
C ASP A 621 7.97 -10.78 20.56
N GLU A 622 7.34 -11.40 19.55
CA GLU A 622 7.53 -12.82 19.19
C GLU A 622 8.60 -13.09 18.13
N ASP A 623 9.33 -12.07 17.65
CA ASP A 623 10.49 -12.20 16.76
C ASP A 623 11.55 -13.16 17.35
N PRO A 624 11.84 -14.32 16.70
CA PRO A 624 12.82 -15.29 17.19
C PRO A 624 14.26 -14.77 17.26
N SER A 625 14.56 -13.61 16.67
CA SER A 625 15.88 -12.98 16.72
C SER A 625 16.15 -12.22 18.03
N TRP A 626 15.12 -11.92 18.84
CA TRP A 626 15.27 -11.14 20.06
C TRP A 626 15.62 -12.03 21.26
N SER A 627 16.59 -11.60 22.07
CA SER A 627 16.96 -12.35 23.28
C SER A 627 15.90 -12.18 24.37
N PRO A 628 15.72 -13.14 25.31
CA PRO A 628 14.77 -13.00 26.41
C PRO A 628 14.97 -11.72 27.23
N ALA A 629 16.21 -11.23 27.35
CA ALA A 629 16.53 -9.98 28.03
C ALA A 629 16.27 -8.71 27.17
N GLU A 630 16.16 -8.83 25.84
CA GLU A 630 15.62 -7.77 24.97
C GLU A 630 14.08 -7.70 25.10
N ARG A 631 13.39 -8.84 25.12
CA ARG A 631 11.93 -8.92 25.31
C ARG A 631 11.50 -8.33 26.66
N GLU A 632 12.20 -8.68 27.73
CA GLU A 632 11.99 -8.10 29.07
C GLU A 632 12.15 -6.57 29.08
N LEU A 633 13.19 -6.05 28.39
CA LEU A 633 13.44 -4.61 28.26
C LEU A 633 12.35 -3.88 27.45
N GLN A 634 11.80 -4.52 26.41
CA GLN A 634 10.69 -3.97 25.63
C GLN A 634 9.39 -3.93 26.45
N ARG A 635 9.10 -4.94 27.28
CA ARG A 635 7.94 -4.94 28.18
C ARG A 635 8.05 -3.82 29.23
N VAL A 636 9.17 -3.73 29.95
CA VAL A 636 9.41 -2.67 30.95
C VAL A 636 9.41 -1.27 30.34
N LYS A 637 9.86 -1.12 29.08
CA LYS A 637 9.75 0.14 28.32
C LYS A 637 8.28 0.48 28.02
N ARG A 638 7.47 -0.50 27.62
CA ARG A 638 6.03 -0.31 27.31
C ARG A 638 5.21 0.02 28.55
N GLU A 639 5.41 -0.73 29.64
CA GLU A 639 4.85 -0.43 30.98
C GLU A 639 5.21 0.99 31.44
N LYS A 640 6.40 1.50 31.08
CA LYS A 640 6.76 2.89 31.33
C LYS A 640 6.04 3.85 30.40
N GLU A 641 6.01 3.59 29.09
CA GLU A 641 5.34 4.46 28.12
C GLU A 641 3.81 4.54 28.33
N GLU A 642 3.19 3.55 28.97
CA GLU A 642 1.80 3.63 29.42
C GLU A 642 1.65 4.42 30.72
N ARG A 643 2.47 4.19 31.75
CA ARG A 643 2.48 5.03 32.97
C ARG A 643 2.76 6.51 32.67
N ASP A 644 3.67 6.79 31.74
CA ASP A 644 3.99 8.16 31.31
C ASP A 644 2.79 8.80 30.59
N LYS A 645 2.05 8.04 29.75
CA LYS A 645 0.80 8.50 29.12
C LYS A 645 -0.34 8.69 30.11
N ASP A 646 -0.49 7.82 31.10
CA ASP A 646 -1.59 7.94 32.06
C ASP A 646 -1.34 9.08 33.06
N LEU A 647 -0.07 9.37 33.39
CA LEU A 647 0.32 10.63 34.03
C LEU A 647 0.00 11.86 33.16
N GLU A 648 0.14 11.76 31.83
CA GLU A 648 -0.23 12.83 30.89
C GLU A 648 -1.76 13.01 30.80
N ARG A 649 -2.54 11.93 30.78
CA ARG A 649 -4.02 11.96 30.90
C ARG A 649 -4.48 12.54 32.23
N GLN A 650 -3.83 12.18 33.34
CA GLN A 650 -4.13 12.72 34.67
C GLN A 650 -3.82 14.22 34.74
N LYS A 651 -2.72 14.67 34.12
CA LYS A 651 -2.40 16.10 33.99
C LYS A 651 -3.42 16.85 33.14
N LEU A 652 -3.88 16.30 32.01
CA LEU A 652 -4.99 16.92 31.27
C LEU A 652 -6.24 17.04 32.14
N LYS A 653 -6.68 15.95 32.79
CA LYS A 653 -7.84 15.99 33.69
C LYS A 653 -7.67 16.99 34.84
N GLN A 654 -6.45 17.23 35.32
CA GLN A 654 -6.15 18.25 36.32
C GLN A 654 -6.18 19.68 35.72
N SER A 655 -5.66 19.91 34.51
CA SER A 655 -5.78 21.21 33.84
C SER A 655 -7.23 21.54 33.46
N ASP A 656 -8.01 20.54 33.05
CA ASP A 656 -9.41 20.69 32.69
C ASP A 656 -10.26 20.99 33.95
N ALA A 657 -9.96 20.33 35.08
CA ALA A 657 -10.55 20.64 36.37
C ALA A 657 -10.15 22.03 36.90
N GLN A 658 -8.89 22.46 36.70
CA GLN A 658 -8.46 23.82 37.05
C GLN A 658 -9.15 24.86 36.17
N ALA A 659 -9.27 24.63 34.86
CA ALA A 659 -10.01 25.50 33.95
C ALA A 659 -11.48 25.64 34.37
N ALA A 660 -12.14 24.52 34.74
CA ALA A 660 -13.50 24.52 35.27
C ALA A 660 -13.61 25.29 36.60
N SER A 661 -12.61 25.19 37.49
CA SER A 661 -12.62 25.98 38.74
C SER A 661 -12.43 27.48 38.50
N THR A 662 -11.65 27.87 37.49
CA THR A 662 -11.47 29.28 37.13
C THR A 662 -12.68 29.87 36.40
N SER A 663 -13.45 29.07 35.63
CA SER A 663 -14.71 29.55 35.05
C SER A 663 -15.82 29.65 36.10
N ALA A 664 -15.86 28.77 37.10
CA ALA A 664 -16.78 28.88 38.23
C ALA A 664 -16.53 30.15 39.08
N ALA A 665 -15.28 30.56 39.26
CA ALA A 665 -14.91 31.76 40.01
C ALA A 665 -15.27 33.09 39.31
N ALA A 666 -15.67 33.06 38.04
CA ALA A 666 -16.05 34.26 37.27
C ALA A 666 -17.55 34.61 37.37
N ALA A 667 -18.37 33.79 38.03
CA ALA A 667 -19.83 33.89 38.06
C ALA A 667 -20.37 34.47 39.38
N THR A 668 -20.15 35.77 39.63
CA THR A 668 -20.82 36.50 40.72
C THR A 668 -21.12 37.94 40.28
N PRO A 669 -22.41 38.37 40.25
CA PRO A 669 -22.79 39.70 39.80
C PRO A 669 -22.84 40.73 40.93
N THR A 670 -22.18 41.89 40.74
CA THR A 670 -22.34 43.09 41.58
C THR A 670 -22.38 44.34 40.70
N ILE A 671 -23.17 45.34 41.10
CA ILE A 671 -23.62 46.46 40.24
C ILE A 671 -23.12 47.81 40.79
N THR A 672 -22.64 48.71 39.90
CA THR A 672 -22.27 50.13 40.15
C THR A 672 -21.10 50.38 41.13
N SER A 673 -20.32 51.48 41.09
CA SER A 673 -20.52 52.82 40.50
C SER A 673 -19.19 53.56 40.15
N SER A 674 -19.30 54.55 39.25
CA SER A 674 -18.57 55.84 39.19
C SER A 674 -17.02 55.96 39.08
N ALA A 675 -16.62 57.04 38.36
CA ALA A 675 -15.38 57.84 38.45
C ALA A 675 -14.15 57.51 37.56
N ASN A 676 -13.88 58.43 36.62
CA ASN A 676 -12.57 58.82 36.08
C ASN A 676 -11.83 59.72 37.12
N PRO A 677 -10.54 60.16 36.97
CA PRO A 677 -9.74 60.26 35.74
C PRO A 677 -8.21 59.96 35.83
N GLU A 678 -7.53 60.26 34.72
CA GLU A 678 -6.20 60.91 34.61
C GLU A 678 -4.86 60.13 34.63
N SER A 679 -3.88 60.78 33.97
CA SER A 679 -2.49 60.39 33.68
C SER A 679 -2.30 59.15 32.76
N GLY A 680 -1.34 59.11 31.83
CA GLY A 680 -0.41 60.16 31.39
C GLY A 680 1.01 59.62 31.17
N GLY A 681 1.40 59.33 29.92
CA GLY A 681 2.75 58.85 29.61
C GLY A 681 2.97 58.52 28.14
N SER A 682 3.97 59.14 27.52
CA SER A 682 4.36 58.94 26.12
C SER A 682 5.83 58.51 26.01
N ALA A 683 6.27 58.22 24.77
CA ALA A 683 7.65 58.33 24.26
C ALA A 683 8.56 57.07 24.16
N THR A 684 8.69 56.59 22.92
CA THR A 684 9.95 56.42 22.15
C THR A 684 11.18 55.63 22.68
N SER A 685 11.49 54.53 21.96
CA SER A 685 12.74 54.31 21.18
C SER A 685 14.15 54.49 21.80
N SER A 686 14.87 53.37 21.90
CA SER A 686 16.32 53.18 21.61
C SER A 686 16.56 51.66 21.42
N ARG A 687 17.38 51.08 20.52
CA ARG A 687 18.57 51.40 19.70
C ARG A 687 19.93 51.25 20.41
N GLU A 688 20.86 50.64 19.66
CA GLU A 688 22.30 50.36 19.92
C GLU A 688 22.67 49.14 20.79
N SER A 689 23.95 48.68 20.79
CA SER A 689 24.74 48.11 19.67
C SER A 689 26.02 47.39 20.21
N THR A 690 26.86 46.84 19.32
CA THR A 690 28.20 46.22 19.59
C THR A 690 28.18 44.88 20.39
N GLU A 691 29.19 44.00 20.36
CA GLU A 691 30.43 43.95 19.55
C GLU A 691 30.88 42.49 19.21
N LYS A 692 32.00 42.35 18.49
CA LYS A 692 32.70 41.07 18.19
C LYS A 692 34.11 41.10 18.78
N PRO A 693 34.74 39.93 18.96
CA PRO A 693 36.14 39.80 18.55
C PRO A 693 36.39 38.62 17.60
N ALA A 694 37.57 38.57 16.98
CA ALA A 694 37.88 37.66 15.88
C ALA A 694 39.26 36.99 15.98
N LYS A 695 39.38 35.83 15.33
CA LYS A 695 40.59 35.20 14.73
C LYS A 695 41.95 35.41 15.42
N LYS A 696 42.60 34.31 15.82
CA LYS A 696 44.05 34.13 15.61
C LYS A 696 44.36 32.83 14.86
N ARG A 697 45.42 32.87 14.05
CA ARG A 697 45.97 31.75 13.28
C ARG A 697 47.18 31.18 14.00
N THR A 698 47.40 29.87 13.89
CA THR A 698 48.74 29.28 13.93
C THR A 698 48.89 28.28 12.78
N ARG A 699 50.13 28.03 12.36
CA ARG A 699 50.52 27.33 11.12
C ARG A 699 51.72 26.46 11.42
N LEU A 700 51.60 25.15 11.19
CA LEU A 700 52.62 24.09 11.18
C LEU A 700 51.89 22.84 10.67
N GLY A 701 52.49 21.86 10.00
CA GLY A 701 53.89 21.66 9.60
C GLY A 701 54.04 20.17 9.27
N LEU A 702 54.54 19.82 8.08
CA LEU A 702 54.66 18.42 7.64
C LEU A 702 55.83 17.73 8.37
N PRO A 703 55.87 16.38 8.41
CA PRO A 703 56.58 15.72 7.30
C PRO A 703 55.93 14.42 6.79
N ASP A 704 56.42 14.03 5.61
CA ASP A 704 56.12 12.79 4.90
C ASP A 704 56.96 11.59 5.42
N ARG A 705 56.63 10.38 4.92
CA ARG A 705 57.55 9.40 4.27
C ARG A 705 57.14 7.93 4.49
N MET A 706 57.51 7.10 3.50
CA MET A 706 57.32 5.65 3.34
C MET A 706 55.86 5.20 3.13
N MET A 707 55.40 4.99 1.89
CA MET A 707 55.83 4.10 0.77
C MET A 707 55.51 2.60 0.93
N SER A 708 54.80 2.10 -0.09
CA SER A 708 54.78 0.74 -0.65
C SER A 708 54.69 -0.48 0.28
N ARG A 709 53.61 -1.26 0.10
CA ARG A 709 53.64 -2.60 -0.53
C ARG A 709 52.24 -3.21 -0.54
N ILE A 710 51.65 -3.34 -1.73
CA ILE A 710 50.47 -4.19 -1.99
C ILE A 710 50.86 -5.14 -3.12
N PRO A 711 51.01 -6.45 -2.87
CA PRO A 711 50.97 -7.45 -3.93
C PRO A 711 49.50 -7.68 -4.34
N ALA A 712 49.23 -7.68 -5.64
CA ALA A 712 47.95 -8.17 -6.16
C ALA A 712 47.98 -9.71 -6.21
N ILE A 713 46.85 -10.35 -5.92
CA ILE A 713 46.61 -11.78 -6.20
C ILE A 713 45.23 -11.88 -6.85
N THR A 714 45.13 -12.74 -7.86
CA THR A 714 43.99 -12.89 -8.78
C THR A 714 42.74 -13.50 -8.15
N PRO A 715 41.55 -13.24 -8.72
CA PRO A 715 40.33 -13.94 -8.34
C PRO A 715 40.29 -15.35 -8.93
N MET A 716 39.85 -16.35 -8.16
CA MET A 716 39.42 -17.65 -8.71
C MET A 716 37.91 -17.63 -9.02
N SER A 717 37.53 -18.43 -10.01
CA SER A 717 36.19 -18.52 -10.56
C SER A 717 35.30 -19.56 -9.85
N THR A 718 33.98 -19.41 -10.06
CA THR A 718 32.95 -20.46 -10.16
C THR A 718 33.05 -21.73 -9.32
N LEU A 719 32.08 -21.94 -8.42
CA LEU A 719 31.37 -23.22 -8.25
C LEU A 719 30.10 -23.08 -7.38
N GLY A 720 29.05 -23.85 -7.71
CA GLY A 720 27.98 -24.23 -6.76
C GLY A 720 26.72 -23.35 -6.68
N ASN A 721 25.77 -23.56 -7.60
CA ASN A 721 24.36 -23.19 -7.37
C ASN A 721 23.70 -24.09 -6.31
N LYS A 722 22.80 -23.52 -5.50
CA LYS A 722 21.54 -24.19 -5.11
C LYS A 722 20.50 -23.17 -4.65
N ALA A 723 19.26 -23.37 -5.08
CA ALA A 723 18.18 -22.38 -4.98
C ALA A 723 17.23 -22.63 -3.79
N TRP A 724 16.58 -21.56 -3.35
CA TRP A 724 15.19 -21.55 -2.88
C TRP A 724 14.49 -20.38 -3.59
N GLY A 725 13.23 -20.57 -4.02
CA GLY A 725 12.55 -19.68 -4.98
C GLY A 725 11.85 -18.47 -4.34
N ASP A 726 11.44 -17.53 -5.20
CA ASP A 726 10.70 -16.31 -4.85
C ASP A 726 9.59 -16.06 -5.89
N GLU A 727 8.36 -15.82 -5.46
CA GLU A 727 7.16 -15.80 -6.32
C GLU A 727 6.92 -14.43 -6.97
N THR A 728 7.82 -14.00 -7.86
CA THR A 728 7.58 -12.86 -8.76
C THR A 728 7.88 -13.21 -10.21
N ALA A 729 6.92 -13.86 -10.87
CA ALA A 729 6.97 -14.17 -12.30
C ALA A 729 6.80 -12.90 -13.17
N ALA A 730 7.85 -12.08 -13.25
CA ALA A 730 7.98 -11.06 -14.29
C ALA A 730 8.22 -11.78 -15.62
N ALA A 731 7.25 -11.74 -16.53
CA ALA A 731 7.34 -12.39 -17.83
C ALA A 731 8.55 -11.85 -18.63
N ALA A 732 9.33 -12.76 -19.21
CA ALA A 732 10.42 -12.40 -20.11
C ALA A 732 9.87 -11.76 -21.40
N PRO A 733 10.56 -10.78 -22.01
CA PRO A 733 10.14 -10.21 -23.27
C PRO A 733 10.37 -11.23 -24.40
N GLU A 734 9.29 -11.76 -24.97
CA GLU A 734 9.36 -12.51 -26.22
C GLU A 734 9.75 -11.58 -27.38
N PHE A 735 10.67 -12.02 -28.21
CA PHE A 735 11.05 -11.37 -29.45
C PHE A 735 10.58 -12.21 -30.62
N ARG A 736 9.93 -11.57 -31.60
CA ARG A 736 9.59 -12.17 -32.89
C ARG A 736 10.07 -11.22 -33.99
N ASP A 737 10.66 -11.80 -35.04
CA ASP A 737 11.10 -11.11 -36.26
C ASP A 737 11.99 -9.87 -36.01
N GLY A 738 12.92 -10.00 -35.04
CA GLY A 738 13.99 -9.04 -34.74
C GLY A 738 13.56 -7.71 -34.10
N LYS A 739 12.26 -7.42 -34.02
CA LYS A 739 11.74 -6.17 -33.46
C LYS A 739 11.26 -6.38 -32.02
N ARG A 740 11.72 -5.52 -31.11
CA ARG A 740 11.19 -5.45 -29.74
C ARG A 740 9.74 -4.95 -29.82
N LEU A 741 8.77 -5.84 -29.60
CA LEU A 741 7.38 -5.43 -29.44
C LEU A 741 7.29 -4.39 -28.32
N ALA A 742 6.66 -3.26 -28.61
CA ALA A 742 6.23 -2.35 -27.55
C ALA A 742 5.30 -3.13 -26.62
N ALA A 743 5.49 -3.01 -25.31
CA ALA A 743 4.84 -3.87 -24.33
C ALA A 743 3.31 -3.75 -24.46
N VAL A 744 2.69 -4.74 -25.10
CA VAL A 744 1.23 -4.90 -25.15
C VAL A 744 0.77 -4.97 -23.70
N SER A 745 -0.05 -3.99 -23.30
CA SER A 745 -0.53 -3.90 -21.92
C SER A 745 -1.17 -5.23 -21.53
N ALA A 746 -0.72 -5.81 -20.41
CA ALA A 746 -1.06 -7.17 -19.99
C ALA A 746 -2.54 -7.48 -20.24
N SER A 747 -2.79 -8.48 -21.10
CA SER A 747 -4.07 -8.70 -21.80
C SER A 747 -5.27 -8.35 -20.93
N LYS A 748 -6.06 -7.37 -21.38
CA LYS A 748 -7.17 -6.73 -20.65
C LYS A 748 -7.96 -7.80 -19.90
N LYS A 749 -7.78 -7.89 -18.57
CA LYS A 749 -8.32 -8.98 -17.77
C LYS A 749 -9.84 -9.00 -17.94
N ARG A 750 -10.35 -10.00 -18.66
CA ARG A 750 -11.79 -10.21 -18.87
C ARG A 750 -12.46 -10.27 -17.50
N SER A 751 -13.58 -9.57 -17.34
CA SER A 751 -14.26 -9.38 -16.04
C SER A 751 -14.56 -10.70 -15.29
N HIS A 752 -14.84 -11.78 -16.02
CA HIS A 752 -15.06 -13.12 -15.44
C HIS A 752 -13.83 -13.73 -14.75
N ASN A 753 -12.60 -13.25 -15.01
CA ASN A 753 -11.43 -13.73 -14.27
C ASN A 753 -11.46 -13.26 -12.81
N ASP A 754 -11.94 -12.05 -12.53
CA ASP A 754 -12.11 -11.58 -11.15
C ASP A 754 -13.34 -12.20 -10.45
N TRP A 755 -14.29 -12.75 -11.20
CA TRP A 755 -15.42 -13.56 -10.67
C TRP A 755 -14.93 -14.80 -9.91
N GLN A 756 -13.86 -15.44 -10.41
CA GLN A 756 -13.32 -16.67 -9.85
C GLN A 756 -12.39 -16.44 -8.65
N VAL A 757 -12.01 -15.20 -8.35
CA VAL A 757 -11.06 -14.89 -7.26
C VAL A 757 -11.79 -14.80 -5.92
N VAL A 758 -12.02 -15.96 -5.31
CA VAL A 758 -12.43 -16.04 -3.90
C VAL A 758 -11.34 -15.39 -3.04
N ARG A 759 -11.69 -14.32 -2.32
CA ARG A 759 -10.81 -13.64 -1.36
C ARG A 759 -11.39 -13.76 0.04
N PRO A 760 -10.55 -13.92 1.10
CA PRO A 760 -11.01 -13.95 2.48
C PRO A 760 -11.91 -12.77 2.85
N ASN A 761 -12.75 -12.95 3.88
CA ASN A 761 -13.64 -11.91 4.38
C ASN A 761 -12.85 -10.69 4.84
N THR A 762 -12.82 -9.64 4.01
CA THR A 762 -12.21 -8.36 4.33
C THR A 762 -13.15 -7.54 5.20
N ASN A 763 -12.62 -6.86 6.22
CA ASN A 763 -13.38 -5.90 7.01
C ASN A 763 -14.08 -4.88 6.09
N PRO A 764 -15.43 -4.80 6.11
CA PRO A 764 -16.18 -4.02 5.13
C PRO A 764 -16.28 -2.52 5.48
N TRP A 765 -15.72 -2.08 6.61
CA TRP A 765 -15.69 -0.67 7.03
C TRP A 765 -14.47 0.06 6.43
N ASP A 766 -14.68 1.24 5.83
CA ASP A 766 -13.59 2.16 5.49
C ASP A 766 -13.19 3.03 6.69
N SER A 767 -11.88 3.13 6.94
CA SER A 767 -11.23 4.04 7.88
C SER A 767 -11.51 5.54 7.69
N LYS A 768 -12.03 5.96 6.54
CA LYS A 768 -12.25 7.39 6.20
C LYS A 768 -13.71 7.84 6.29
N VAL A 769 -14.65 6.91 6.45
CA VAL A 769 -16.09 7.18 6.37
C VAL A 769 -16.73 7.03 7.73
N ILE A 770 -17.42 8.08 8.18
CA ILE A 770 -18.33 8.09 9.31
C ILE A 770 -19.71 7.72 8.75
N TYR A 771 -20.12 6.47 8.92
CA TYR A 771 -21.39 5.99 8.36
C TYR A 771 -22.60 6.65 9.04
N LYS A 772 -23.45 7.29 8.24
CA LYS A 772 -24.61 8.12 8.66
C LYS A 772 -25.70 8.03 7.58
N SER A 773 -26.99 7.88 7.92
CA SER A 773 -28.10 7.82 6.94
C SER A 773 -28.61 9.21 6.56
N ILE A 774 -27.73 10.03 5.98
CA ILE A 774 -28.02 11.43 5.60
C ILE A 774 -29.28 11.51 4.72
N GLY A 775 -30.22 12.39 5.08
CA GLY A 775 -31.41 12.68 4.31
C GLY A 775 -32.58 11.71 4.47
N ARG A 776 -32.46 10.67 5.30
CA ARG A 776 -33.53 9.70 5.58
C ARG A 776 -34.86 10.41 5.96
N PRO A 777 -36.04 9.93 5.51
CA PRO A 777 -37.33 10.29 6.13
C PRO A 777 -37.50 9.58 7.48
N ASP A 778 -38.50 9.99 8.26
CA ASP A 778 -38.70 9.45 9.60
C ASP A 778 -39.07 7.97 9.62
N GLY A 779 -38.57 7.25 10.62
CA GLY A 779 -38.90 5.84 10.86
C GLY A 779 -38.36 4.86 9.81
N GLN A 780 -39.15 4.60 8.78
CA GLN A 780 -39.38 3.26 8.21
C GLN A 780 -38.41 2.88 7.08
N PHE A 781 -38.46 3.58 5.95
CA PHE A 781 -37.63 3.32 4.76
C PHE A 781 -36.35 4.17 4.74
N ASP A 782 -35.31 3.68 4.06
CA ASP A 782 -34.17 4.48 3.61
C ASP A 782 -34.25 4.65 2.08
N HIS A 783 -33.99 5.87 1.59
CA HIS A 783 -33.98 6.19 0.17
C HIS A 783 -32.54 6.43 -0.30
N VAL A 784 -32.08 5.62 -1.25
CA VAL A 784 -30.69 5.56 -1.69
C VAL A 784 -30.60 5.82 -3.19
N PHE A 785 -29.67 6.68 -3.60
CA PHE A 785 -29.56 7.18 -4.98
C PHE A 785 -28.26 6.72 -5.65
N GLN A 786 -28.34 6.36 -6.93
CA GLN A 786 -27.19 5.98 -7.77
C GLN A 786 -27.35 6.59 -9.17
N ILE A 787 -26.32 7.29 -9.65
CA ILE A 787 -26.26 7.82 -11.03
C ILE A 787 -25.51 6.80 -11.90
N GLY A 788 -26.15 6.30 -12.95
CA GLY A 788 -25.55 5.42 -13.94
C GLY A 788 -25.18 6.17 -15.22
N PHE A 789 -23.98 5.92 -15.75
CA PHE A 789 -23.50 6.45 -17.03
C PHE A 789 -23.36 5.34 -18.09
N VAL A 790 -23.72 5.64 -19.34
CA VAL A 790 -23.51 4.85 -20.56
C VAL A 790 -22.90 5.77 -21.62
N GLY A 791 -21.58 5.74 -21.80
CA GLY A 791 -20.91 6.70 -22.69
C GLY A 791 -21.18 8.15 -22.26
N HIS A 792 -22.01 8.87 -23.01
CA HIS A 792 -22.50 10.22 -22.72
C HIS A 792 -23.94 10.26 -22.14
N HIS A 793 -24.66 9.14 -22.12
CA HIS A 793 -26.00 9.03 -21.54
C HIS A 793 -25.97 8.83 -20.01
N LEU A 794 -26.96 9.41 -19.35
CA LEU A 794 -27.22 9.44 -17.91
C LEU A 794 -28.53 8.70 -17.56
N ILE A 795 -28.56 8.05 -16.40
CA ILE A 795 -29.80 7.62 -15.73
C ILE A 795 -29.67 7.83 -14.23
N LEU A 796 -30.77 8.19 -13.56
CA LEU A 796 -30.87 8.20 -12.11
C LEU A 796 -31.69 7.00 -11.63
N ASN A 797 -31.15 6.31 -10.62
CA ASN A 797 -31.84 5.27 -9.87
C ASN A 797 -32.07 5.71 -8.42
N LYS A 798 -33.25 5.38 -7.89
CA LYS A 798 -33.61 5.48 -6.47
C LYS A 798 -34.04 4.10 -5.99
N MET A 799 -33.55 3.68 -4.85
CA MET A 799 -33.99 2.47 -4.15
C MET A 799 -34.61 2.85 -2.80
N SER A 800 -35.81 2.36 -2.53
CA SER A 800 -36.43 2.38 -1.20
C SER A 800 -36.28 1.00 -0.57
N VAL A 801 -35.78 0.93 0.66
CA VAL A 801 -35.61 -0.32 1.41
C VAL A 801 -35.90 -0.13 2.90
N SER A 802 -36.60 -1.07 3.53
CA SER A 802 -36.96 -1.00 4.95
C SER A 802 -35.80 -1.41 5.87
N LYS A 803 -35.81 -0.94 7.13
CA LYS A 803 -34.90 -1.46 8.18
C LYS A 803 -35.04 -2.97 8.38
N ARG A 804 -36.28 -3.48 8.28
CA ARG A 804 -36.64 -4.91 8.39
C ARG A 804 -35.96 -5.75 7.30
N TYR A 805 -36.03 -5.31 6.04
CA TYR A 805 -35.37 -5.99 4.92
C TYR A 805 -33.85 -6.05 5.11
N LEU A 806 -33.22 -4.94 5.53
CA LEU A 806 -31.77 -4.91 5.80
C LEU A 806 -31.36 -5.82 6.97
N HIS A 807 -32.23 -5.99 7.99
CA HIS A 807 -32.02 -6.98 9.05
C HIS A 807 -32.12 -8.42 8.54
N TRP A 808 -33.12 -8.70 7.69
CA TRP A 808 -33.26 -10.00 7.04
C TRP A 808 -32.06 -10.34 6.16
N LEU A 809 -31.46 -9.38 5.45
CA LEU A 809 -30.22 -9.60 4.71
C LEU A 809 -29.01 -9.95 5.62
N ASP A 810 -28.86 -9.32 6.79
CA ASP A 810 -27.69 -9.57 7.66
C ASP A 810 -27.85 -10.83 8.54
N LYS A 811 -29.04 -11.10 9.07
CA LYS A 811 -29.28 -12.27 9.95
C LYS A 811 -29.89 -13.47 9.23
N GLY A 812 -30.55 -13.25 8.10
CA GLY A 812 -31.35 -14.27 7.41
C GLY A 812 -32.50 -14.80 8.25
N THR A 813 -33.03 -13.96 9.14
CA THR A 813 -34.22 -14.17 9.98
C THR A 813 -34.92 -12.81 10.12
N LEU A 814 -36.25 -12.83 10.25
CA LEU A 814 -37.00 -11.63 10.62
C LEU A 814 -36.82 -11.33 12.11
N PRO A 815 -36.82 -10.05 12.53
CA PRO A 815 -36.92 -9.72 13.95
C PRO A 815 -38.26 -10.23 14.50
N LEU A 816 -38.25 -10.86 15.68
CA LEU A 816 -39.48 -11.20 16.38
C LEU A 816 -40.27 -9.93 16.67
N ALA A 817 -41.53 -9.87 16.24
CA ALA A 817 -42.45 -8.81 16.65
C ALA A 817 -42.48 -8.76 18.19
N LYS A 818 -42.35 -7.56 18.78
CA LYS A 818 -42.30 -7.40 20.24
C LYS A 818 -43.56 -8.01 20.87
N GLY A 819 -43.39 -9.08 21.65
CA GLY A 819 -44.44 -9.56 22.54
C GLY A 819 -44.83 -8.48 23.56
N LYS A 820 -46.11 -8.40 23.90
CA LYS A 820 -46.67 -7.40 24.84
C LYS A 820 -45.83 -7.26 26.10
N GLY A 821 -45.41 -6.03 26.43
CA GLY A 821 -44.45 -5.78 27.52
C GLY A 821 -44.48 -4.35 28.04
N LYS A 822 -45.52 -4.06 28.84
CA LYS A 822 -45.89 -2.77 29.47
C LYS A 822 -46.49 -1.70 28.56
N GLU A 823 -47.32 -0.86 29.19
CA GLU A 823 -48.01 0.30 28.65
C GLU A 823 -47.07 1.52 28.43
N ASP A 824 -47.65 2.65 28.03
CA ASP A 824 -47.03 3.95 27.74
C ASP A 824 -46.22 4.04 26.42
N ASP A 825 -46.84 3.63 25.30
CA ASP A 825 -46.56 4.08 23.92
C ASP A 825 -47.69 3.59 22.97
N GLU A 826 -48.82 4.30 22.89
CA GLU A 826 -49.94 3.97 21.98
C GLU A 826 -49.81 4.62 20.60
N GLU A 827 -48.96 4.08 19.70
CA GLU A 827 -49.10 4.34 18.26
C GLU A 827 -48.48 3.25 17.36
N ALA A 828 -48.94 3.21 16.10
CA ALA A 828 -48.39 2.40 14.99
C ALA A 828 -48.36 0.86 15.16
N ALA A 829 -49.52 0.24 15.39
CA ALA A 829 -49.76 -1.13 14.91
C ALA A 829 -50.00 -1.08 13.38
N LEU A 830 -49.02 -1.51 12.58
CA LEU A 830 -49.06 -1.50 11.12
C LEU A 830 -50.21 -2.36 10.56
N SER A 831 -50.79 -1.95 9.43
CA SER A 831 -51.78 -2.75 8.70
C SER A 831 -51.12 -3.87 7.89
N GLU A 832 -51.89 -4.87 7.45
CA GLU A 832 -51.35 -5.95 6.60
C GLU A 832 -50.74 -5.43 5.29
N GLY A 833 -51.25 -4.32 4.73
CA GLY A 833 -50.69 -3.70 3.53
C GLY A 833 -49.31 -3.07 3.75
N ASP A 834 -49.11 -2.37 4.87
CA ASP A 834 -47.81 -1.76 5.21
C ASP A 834 -46.72 -2.83 5.41
N VAL A 835 -47.13 -4.02 5.85
CA VAL A 835 -46.26 -5.18 6.09
C VAL A 835 -45.79 -5.84 4.79
N GLU A 836 -46.57 -5.77 3.70
CA GLU A 836 -46.15 -6.30 2.39
C GLU A 836 -45.09 -5.39 1.73
N ASP A 837 -45.29 -4.07 1.74
CA ASP A 837 -44.33 -3.13 1.15
C ASP A 837 -43.04 -2.99 1.97
N GLU A 838 -43.04 -3.28 3.29
CA GLU A 838 -41.78 -3.42 4.06
C GLU A 838 -40.89 -4.58 3.60
N ASP A 839 -41.48 -5.64 3.02
CA ASP A 839 -40.77 -6.85 2.58
C ASP A 839 -40.25 -6.75 1.12
N VAL A 840 -40.56 -5.67 0.40
CA VAL A 840 -40.22 -5.43 -1.01
C VAL A 840 -39.07 -4.41 -1.15
N ILE A 841 -38.21 -4.58 -2.16
CA ILE A 841 -37.29 -3.51 -2.62
C ILE A 841 -37.96 -2.77 -3.78
N HIS A 842 -38.22 -1.47 -3.62
CA HIS A 842 -38.76 -0.64 -4.69
C HIS A 842 -37.63 0.12 -5.39
N VAL A 843 -37.45 -0.10 -6.69
CA VAL A 843 -36.44 0.59 -7.52
C VAL A 843 -37.14 1.49 -8.55
N GLN A 844 -36.94 2.80 -8.43
CA GLN A 844 -37.42 3.79 -9.40
C GLN A 844 -36.27 4.21 -10.32
N ARG A 845 -36.51 4.19 -11.64
CA ARG A 845 -35.53 4.55 -12.68
C ARG A 845 -36.07 5.69 -13.53
N SER A 846 -35.25 6.71 -13.76
CA SER A 846 -35.63 7.83 -14.63
C SER A 846 -35.72 7.43 -16.10
N LYS A 847 -36.20 8.34 -16.97
CA LYS A 847 -35.83 8.28 -18.39
C LYS A 847 -34.30 8.36 -18.52
N TRP A 848 -33.75 7.91 -19.65
CA TRP A 848 -32.35 8.20 -19.98
C TRP A 848 -32.22 9.65 -20.47
N TYR A 849 -31.05 10.25 -20.24
CA TYR A 849 -30.74 11.65 -20.55
C TYR A 849 -29.42 11.76 -21.33
N ASP A 850 -29.38 12.53 -22.41
CA ASP A 850 -28.14 12.85 -23.12
C ASP A 850 -27.43 14.07 -22.50
N LEU A 851 -26.09 14.05 -22.43
CA LEU A 851 -25.25 15.17 -22.01
C LEU A 851 -24.91 16.17 -23.14
N PHE A 852 -24.96 15.73 -24.40
CA PHE A 852 -24.77 16.60 -25.57
C PHE A 852 -26.01 17.44 -25.85
N GLU A 853 -27.20 16.91 -25.57
CA GLU A 853 -28.47 17.65 -25.70
C GLU A 853 -28.61 18.68 -24.57
N ILE A 854 -28.95 19.92 -24.93
CA ILE A 854 -28.88 21.09 -24.06
C ILE A 854 -29.96 21.01 -22.97
N ASP A 855 -31.21 20.76 -23.36
CA ASP A 855 -32.31 20.72 -22.38
C ASP A 855 -32.29 19.46 -21.51
N GLN A 856 -31.79 18.33 -22.01
CA GLN A 856 -31.67 17.11 -21.23
C GLN A 856 -30.62 17.24 -20.11
N ARG A 857 -29.44 17.84 -20.37
CA ARG A 857 -28.45 18.10 -19.30
C ARG A 857 -28.94 19.14 -18.28
N LYS A 858 -29.79 20.10 -18.69
CA LYS A 858 -30.41 21.10 -17.81
C LYS A 858 -31.49 20.46 -16.91
N ASP A 859 -32.42 19.68 -17.48
CA ASP A 859 -33.45 18.90 -16.78
C ASP A 859 -32.82 17.96 -15.74
N PHE A 860 -31.79 17.18 -16.14
CA PHE A 860 -31.07 16.31 -15.20
C PHE A 860 -30.36 17.07 -14.07
N LEU A 861 -29.74 18.23 -14.36
CA LEU A 861 -29.11 19.04 -13.32
C LEU A 861 -30.15 19.59 -12.32
N ILE A 862 -31.31 20.04 -12.80
CA ILE A 862 -32.41 20.54 -11.95
C ILE A 862 -32.93 19.41 -11.04
N GLY A 863 -33.15 18.21 -11.58
CA GLY A 863 -33.61 17.06 -10.81
C GLY A 863 -32.60 16.59 -9.75
N ILE A 864 -31.31 16.47 -10.08
CA ILE A 864 -30.30 16.09 -9.08
C ILE A 864 -30.08 17.18 -8.03
N TRP A 865 -30.25 18.47 -8.37
CA TRP A 865 -30.20 19.56 -7.40
C TRP A 865 -31.36 19.48 -6.41
N ARG A 866 -32.59 19.18 -6.87
CA ARG A 866 -33.77 18.94 -6.02
C ARG A 866 -33.50 17.86 -4.98
N ILE A 867 -32.90 16.74 -5.40
CA ILE A 867 -32.52 15.62 -4.52
C ILE A 867 -31.41 16.02 -3.55
N MET A 868 -30.40 16.77 -3.99
CA MET A 868 -29.33 17.27 -3.12
C MET A 868 -29.84 18.25 -2.05
N CYS A 869 -30.85 19.07 -2.35
CA CYS A 869 -31.57 19.89 -1.37
C CYS A 869 -32.26 19.00 -0.33
N TRP A 870 -33.12 18.07 -0.77
CA TRP A 870 -33.87 17.18 0.12
C TRP A 870 -32.96 16.31 1.01
N LEU A 871 -31.84 15.82 0.47
CA LEU A 871 -30.88 15.00 1.24
C LEU A 871 -30.12 15.80 2.31
N ASN A 872 -29.82 17.08 2.06
CA ASN A 872 -29.03 17.92 2.99
C ASN A 872 -29.89 18.83 3.88
N ARG A 873 -31.22 18.83 3.73
CA ARG A 873 -32.17 19.75 4.38
C ARG A 873 -31.94 19.97 5.90
N ASN A 874 -31.53 18.93 6.63
CA ASN A 874 -31.34 18.99 8.09
C ASN A 874 -30.03 19.69 8.54
N ASP A 875 -29.07 19.93 7.65
CA ASP A 875 -27.73 20.45 7.98
C ASP A 875 -27.36 21.73 7.20
N VAL A 876 -28.31 22.33 6.48
CA VAL A 876 -28.12 23.61 5.77
C VAL A 876 -28.44 24.79 6.70
N PRO A 877 -27.67 25.90 6.67
CA PRO A 877 -27.95 27.06 7.52
C PRO A 877 -29.32 27.71 7.23
N GLN A 878 -30.06 28.04 8.29
CA GLN A 878 -31.40 28.63 8.23
C GLN A 878 -31.50 29.84 7.27
N ALA A 879 -30.48 30.70 7.22
CA ALA A 879 -30.45 31.87 6.34
C ALA A 879 -30.55 31.55 4.82
N GLU A 880 -30.22 30.33 4.37
CA GLU A 880 -30.46 29.91 2.97
C GLU A 880 -31.88 29.37 2.75
N PHE A 881 -32.56 28.87 3.80
CA PHE A 881 -34.01 28.61 3.77
C PHE A 881 -34.79 29.94 3.75
N ASP A 882 -34.49 30.86 4.66
CA ASP A 882 -35.14 32.18 4.74
C ASP A 882 -35.06 32.92 3.40
N LYS A 883 -33.91 32.83 2.72
CA LYS A 883 -33.63 33.38 1.39
C LYS A 883 -34.36 32.62 0.26
N MET A 884 -34.51 31.30 0.36
CA MET A 884 -35.31 30.50 -0.58
C MET A 884 -36.80 30.88 -0.47
N GLU A 885 -37.31 31.09 0.74
CA GLU A 885 -38.70 31.49 0.97
C GLU A 885 -38.95 32.95 0.58
N GLN A 886 -38.01 33.87 0.81
CA GLN A 886 -38.04 35.23 0.26
C GLN A 886 -38.10 35.25 -1.27
N LEU A 887 -37.38 34.35 -1.96
CA LEU A 887 -37.42 34.23 -3.42
C LEU A 887 -38.74 33.61 -3.92
N ARG A 888 -39.43 32.82 -3.09
CA ARG A 888 -40.74 32.23 -3.40
C ARG A 888 -41.85 33.27 -3.27
N LEU A 889 -41.88 33.99 -2.15
CA LEU A 889 -42.74 35.14 -1.87
C LEU A 889 -42.50 36.37 -2.78
N ALA A 890 -41.53 36.29 -3.70
CA ALA A 890 -41.25 37.29 -4.73
C ALA A 890 -41.47 36.75 -6.16
N ALA A 891 -41.98 35.52 -6.28
CA ALA A 891 -42.35 34.84 -7.52
C ALA A 891 -43.85 34.50 -7.57
N ASP A 892 -44.46 34.29 -6.40
CA ASP A 892 -45.92 34.31 -6.16
C ASP A 892 -46.49 35.76 -6.21
#